data_AF-A0A1G7T0S4-F1
#
_entry.id   AF-A0A1G7T0S4-F1
#
_cell.length_a   1.000
_cell.length_b   1.000
_cell.length_c   1.000
_cell.angle_alpha   90.00
_cell.angle_beta   90.00
_cell.angle_gamma   90.00
#
_symmetry.space_group_name_H-M   'P 1'
#
loop_
_entity.id
_entity.type
_entity.pdbx_description
1 polymer ?
#
loop_
_entity_poly.entity_id
_entity_poly.type
_entity_poly.pdbx_seq_one_letter_code
_entity_poly.pdbx_strand_id
1 'polypeptide(L)'
;MKKRLLSLLALVMTVMTASAIDAPSYNLTVGTNDHGTVKFYVAETEVTKAPEGATVTVVITPNTGWVVNQPSGQWYAAVAAARSQRTASVDLLDKVTLTPVEGQTNQWTFTMARANVEISSTYKKLLTNTDITIDDITALTYTGVAQEPTVTVKDGSVVLTKDVDYTVAYSNNTNAALATATENAPTVTITAVATSDKYAGETTKTFTILPKALEDGFIANIDALVYTGVAQTPEPAVTYNNMTLVKGTDFTYSYTNNVNVAAATAENAPTVTVTGKGNYTGTAQKKFDITKKALTVKADNKSVTFGDDAPQYTVSYDGFVNNETNAVLGGTLAFACSYVKNQTGAGNYDITPSGLTSSNYDITFTKGTLTVYKKHLDHPDITISNILPVTYNAQAHTPSFTVKDGSKVLVLGTDYTVTYSDNVMACDKDAAENAPTVTIKAVEGHDFYVGENSKTFTIRKKTLEDGFMSKVADLTYNGKAQEPAPTLTYDGITLVEGKDYVFSYINNKDVASTTDAKAPVVTASAVKNSNFTGAATQKFNIKKAPLTVKAADVNIIHGSEVPEYEVSYEGFVAQETADVLEGTLAVACDYTKESAVGSTYDITPSGLTAKNYDITFVPGKLTVLVDQAAVDQAAADDAMGKITAIGEVAYTEASKTLIDAARNAYDALTDAQKALVTNLEVLTTAETTYANLKAAAEKAAADQLAADAVIAKITAIGEVAYTTESKALIDAARNAYSELTEDQKALVNNYEVLTTAETTYANLKAAAEKAAADQLAAGEVIDKIIAIGEVVYTDACKALIDAARNAYDALTADQKALVTNIEVLTVAERTYANLKAAAEKAAADKLAADEVIDKITAIGEVAYTEACKNLIDAARNAYTALTEDQKALVTNLSVLTDAETAYAELAQIATGISTIKAIAGKTVYDMNGRKVTVPSKKGIYVVNGKKVVVK
;
A
#
# COMPACT_ATOMS: atom_id res chain seq x y z
N MET A 1 -33.97 -91.52 -53.49
CA MET A 1 -33.08 -92.69 -53.78
C MET A 1 -31.80 -92.50 -52.99
N LYS A 2 -31.21 -93.47 -52.28
CA LYS A 2 -31.41 -94.93 -52.28
C LYS A 2 -31.67 -95.40 -50.84
N LYS A 3 -32.92 -95.79 -50.59
CA LYS A 3 -33.59 -96.06 -49.31
C LYS A 3 -33.79 -97.57 -49.16
N ARG A 4 -33.56 -98.14 -47.96
CA ARG A 4 -34.01 -99.49 -47.56
C ARG A 4 -35.09 -99.33 -46.48
N LEU A 5 -36.34 -99.79 -46.63
CA LEU A 5 -36.88 -101.17 -46.58
C LEU A 5 -36.76 -101.75 -45.14
N LEU A 6 -37.75 -102.29 -44.42
CA LEU A 6 -39.13 -102.80 -44.62
C LEU A 6 -39.65 -103.08 -43.16
N SER A 7 -40.86 -102.68 -42.72
CA SER A 7 -42.13 -103.45 -42.72
C SER A 7 -42.60 -104.03 -41.37
N LEU A 8 -43.88 -103.74 -41.07
CA LEU A 8 -44.90 -104.51 -40.32
C LEU A 8 -44.69 -104.79 -38.82
N LEU A 9 -45.65 -104.41 -37.97
CA LEU A 9 -46.78 -105.25 -37.52
C LEU A 9 -47.61 -104.55 -36.42
N ALA A 10 -48.93 -104.52 -36.60
CA ALA A 10 -50.05 -104.71 -35.65
C ALA A 10 -49.80 -104.54 -34.12
N LEU A 11 -50.75 -104.04 -33.29
CA LEU A 11 -51.97 -104.77 -32.93
C LEU A 11 -52.74 -104.03 -31.77
N VAL A 12 -54.09 -103.97 -31.88
CA VAL A 12 -55.15 -104.03 -30.82
C VAL A 12 -55.39 -102.81 -29.88
N MET A 13 -56.57 -102.14 -29.97
CA MET A 13 -57.90 -102.41 -29.34
C MET A 13 -57.95 -101.89 -27.89
N THR A 14 -58.84 -100.96 -27.47
CA THR A 14 -60.26 -101.16 -27.08
C THR A 14 -60.83 -99.76 -26.70
N VAL A 15 -61.78 -99.13 -27.42
CA VAL A 15 -63.27 -99.17 -27.40
C VAL A 15 -63.97 -98.36 -26.27
N MET A 16 -64.64 -97.27 -26.72
CA MET A 16 -65.97 -96.68 -26.39
C MET A 16 -66.31 -96.27 -24.94
N THR A 17 -66.99 -95.14 -24.68
CA THR A 17 -68.36 -94.78 -25.11
C THR A 17 -68.54 -93.26 -25.37
N ALA A 18 -69.06 -92.87 -26.54
CA ALA A 18 -70.47 -92.50 -26.86
C ALA A 18 -70.85 -91.06 -26.45
N SER A 19 -71.57 -90.24 -27.22
CA SER A 19 -71.99 -90.24 -28.62
C SER A 19 -72.62 -88.84 -28.84
N ALA A 20 -72.07 -88.03 -29.73
CA ALA A 20 -72.85 -87.03 -30.45
C ALA A 20 -72.55 -87.30 -31.93
N ILE A 21 -73.61 -87.58 -32.68
CA ILE A 21 -73.59 -88.03 -34.05
C ILE A 21 -73.07 -86.87 -34.90
N ASP A 22 -71.76 -86.84 -35.17
CA ASP A 22 -71.18 -85.87 -36.10
C ASP A 22 -71.51 -86.33 -37.52
N ALA A 23 -72.30 -85.50 -38.21
CA ALA A 23 -72.66 -85.72 -39.60
C ALA A 23 -71.38 -85.81 -40.45
N PRO A 24 -71.31 -86.69 -41.46
CA PRO A 24 -70.12 -86.80 -42.30
C PRO A 24 -69.83 -85.45 -42.97
N SER A 25 -68.73 -84.79 -42.57
CA SER A 25 -68.24 -83.59 -43.23
C SER A 25 -67.48 -83.99 -44.49
N TYR A 26 -67.90 -83.50 -45.63
CA TYR A 26 -67.24 -83.80 -46.90
C TYR A 26 -66.26 -82.68 -47.25
N ASN A 27 -64.98 -83.00 -47.39
CA ASN A 27 -63.97 -82.03 -47.82
C ASN A 27 -63.94 -81.95 -49.33
N LEU A 28 -64.26 -80.78 -49.86
CA LEU A 28 -64.07 -80.43 -51.26
C LEU A 28 -62.80 -79.58 -51.37
N THR A 29 -61.75 -80.14 -51.97
CA THR A 29 -60.52 -79.39 -52.26
C THR A 29 -60.65 -78.74 -53.62
N VAL A 30 -60.57 -77.40 -53.65
CA VAL A 30 -60.56 -76.61 -54.88
C VAL A 30 -59.15 -76.09 -55.09
N GLY A 31 -58.46 -76.59 -56.11
CA GLY A 31 -57.18 -76.03 -56.55
C GLY A 31 -57.37 -75.13 -57.76
N THR A 32 -56.64 -74.00 -57.85
CA THR A 32 -55.97 -73.47 -59.06
C THR A 32 -55.38 -72.06 -58.87
N ASN A 33 -54.56 -71.67 -59.84
CA ASN A 33 -53.75 -70.44 -59.96
C ASN A 33 -54.55 -69.23 -60.49
N ASP A 34 -54.16 -68.03 -60.05
CA ASP A 34 -54.28 -66.68 -60.63
C ASP A 34 -55.47 -66.39 -61.57
N HIS A 35 -56.70 -66.49 -61.05
CA HIS A 35 -58.00 -66.16 -61.69
C HIS A 35 -58.64 -67.31 -62.50
N GLY A 36 -59.57 -68.03 -61.87
CA GLY A 36 -60.45 -68.97 -62.57
C GLY A 36 -61.65 -69.41 -61.73
N THR A 37 -62.86 -69.10 -62.19
CA THR A 37 -64.13 -69.67 -61.71
C THR A 37 -64.07 -71.20 -61.81
N VAL A 38 -64.32 -71.93 -60.72
CA VAL A 38 -64.39 -73.41 -60.76
C VAL A 38 -65.84 -73.87 -60.68
N LYS A 39 -66.32 -74.45 -61.77
CA LYS A 39 -67.66 -75.05 -61.92
C LYS A 39 -67.64 -76.51 -61.50
N PHE A 40 -68.44 -76.92 -60.52
CA PHE A 40 -68.55 -78.33 -60.09
C PHE A 40 -69.84 -78.94 -60.60
N TYR A 41 -69.74 -79.96 -61.47
CA TYR A 41 -70.87 -80.73 -61.99
C TYR A 41 -71.09 -82.00 -61.17
N VAL A 42 -72.35 -82.32 -60.85
CA VAL A 42 -72.70 -83.65 -60.32
C VAL A 42 -72.92 -84.57 -61.52
N ALA A 43 -71.93 -85.41 -61.81
CA ALA A 43 -72.08 -86.55 -62.71
C ALA A 43 -71.32 -87.75 -62.15
N GLU A 44 -71.94 -88.92 -62.30
CA GLU A 44 -71.61 -90.17 -61.63
C GLU A 44 -70.25 -90.75 -62.03
N THR A 45 -69.17 -90.40 -61.31
CA THR A 45 -68.10 -91.32 -60.90
C THR A 45 -67.12 -90.62 -59.94
N GLU A 46 -67.09 -91.12 -58.70
CA GLU A 46 -66.17 -90.90 -57.56
C GLU A 46 -65.75 -89.47 -57.16
N VAL A 47 -65.94 -89.18 -55.86
CA VAL A 47 -65.58 -87.98 -55.04
C VAL A 47 -66.70 -86.93 -54.76
N THR A 48 -67.83 -86.88 -55.47
CA THR A 48 -68.87 -85.81 -55.30
C THR A 48 -70.25 -86.27 -54.80
N LYS A 49 -70.33 -87.11 -53.74
CA LYS A 49 -71.62 -87.45 -53.07
C LYS A 49 -71.63 -86.98 -51.61
N ALA A 50 -72.06 -85.73 -51.39
CA ALA A 50 -72.56 -85.28 -50.09
C ALA A 50 -74.10 -85.35 -50.12
N PRO A 51 -74.75 -86.08 -49.19
CA PRO A 51 -76.20 -86.21 -49.16
C PRO A 51 -76.88 -84.86 -48.86
N GLU A 52 -78.13 -84.71 -49.30
CA GLU A 52 -78.97 -83.55 -48.99
C GLU A 52 -78.98 -83.27 -47.48
N GLY A 53 -78.69 -82.02 -47.10
CA GLY A 53 -78.57 -81.61 -45.70
C GLY A 53 -77.18 -81.82 -45.07
N ALA A 54 -76.21 -82.42 -45.77
CA ALA A 54 -74.84 -82.57 -45.26
C ALA A 54 -74.06 -81.25 -45.31
N THR A 55 -73.21 -81.03 -44.31
CA THR A 55 -72.24 -79.93 -44.30
C THR A 55 -71.03 -80.31 -45.15
N VAL A 56 -70.75 -79.50 -46.16
CA VAL A 56 -69.57 -79.62 -47.02
C VAL A 56 -68.58 -78.54 -46.61
N THR A 57 -67.35 -78.94 -46.33
CA THR A 57 -66.23 -78.02 -46.09
C THR A 57 -65.45 -77.85 -47.39
N VAL A 58 -65.41 -76.61 -47.86
CA VAL A 58 -64.65 -76.18 -49.02
C VAL A 58 -63.29 -75.72 -48.53
N VAL A 59 -62.25 -76.42 -48.92
CA VAL A 59 -60.86 -76.03 -48.65
C VAL A 59 -60.27 -75.46 -49.93
N ILE A 60 -59.91 -74.19 -49.90
CA ILE A 60 -59.26 -73.51 -51.03
C ILE A 60 -57.79 -73.34 -50.70
N THR A 61 -56.88 -73.86 -51.51
CA THR A 61 -55.44 -73.69 -51.28
C THR A 61 -54.90 -72.59 -52.19
N PRO A 62 -54.65 -71.36 -51.70
CA PRO A 62 -54.06 -70.31 -52.52
C PRO A 62 -52.57 -70.60 -52.78
N ASN A 63 -52.03 -70.04 -53.86
CA ASN A 63 -50.59 -70.02 -54.12
C ASN A 63 -49.83 -69.29 -53.01
N THR A 64 -48.57 -69.65 -52.79
CA THR A 64 -47.69 -68.93 -51.87
C THR A 64 -47.67 -67.44 -52.22
N GLY A 65 -47.92 -66.56 -51.23
CA GLY A 65 -48.02 -65.11 -51.46
C GLY A 65 -49.41 -64.63 -51.89
N TRP A 66 -50.46 -65.44 -51.76
CA TRP A 66 -51.85 -65.07 -52.00
C TRP A 66 -52.74 -65.49 -50.84
N VAL A 67 -53.81 -64.74 -50.58
CA VAL A 67 -54.89 -65.13 -49.68
C VAL A 67 -56.21 -65.14 -50.44
N VAL A 68 -57.08 -66.05 -50.04
CA VAL A 68 -58.37 -66.26 -50.70
C VAL A 68 -59.38 -65.25 -50.16
N ASN A 69 -60.12 -64.60 -51.07
CA ASN A 69 -61.27 -63.76 -50.71
C ASN A 69 -62.41 -64.64 -50.20
N GLN A 70 -63.44 -64.01 -49.62
CA GLN A 70 -64.66 -64.74 -49.30
C GLN A 70 -65.22 -65.38 -50.58
N PRO A 71 -65.28 -66.72 -50.66
CA PRO A 71 -65.83 -67.40 -51.81
C PRO A 71 -67.33 -67.13 -51.89
N SER A 72 -67.83 -67.10 -53.11
CA SER A 72 -69.26 -67.04 -53.42
C SER A 72 -69.66 -68.36 -54.07
N GLY A 73 -70.85 -68.86 -53.75
CA GLY A 73 -71.40 -70.04 -54.41
C GLY A 73 -72.75 -69.75 -55.05
N GLN A 74 -73.11 -70.48 -56.09
CA GLN A 74 -74.43 -70.45 -56.72
C GLN A 74 -74.94 -71.86 -57.02
N TRP A 75 -76.24 -72.08 -56.85
CA TRP A 75 -76.89 -73.35 -57.16
C TRP A 75 -77.34 -73.44 -58.64
N TYR A 76 -77.33 -74.63 -59.23
CA TYR A 76 -77.86 -74.90 -60.57
C TYR A 76 -78.41 -76.33 -60.76
N ALA A 77 -79.31 -76.53 -61.73
CA ALA A 77 -80.09 -77.76 -61.91
C ALA A 77 -79.32 -78.91 -62.61
N ALA A 78 -79.62 -80.17 -62.26
CA ALA A 78 -79.06 -81.41 -62.84
C ALA A 78 -79.97 -81.99 -63.94
N VAL A 79 -79.43 -82.40 -65.11
CA VAL A 79 -80.23 -82.92 -66.25
C VAL A 79 -79.71 -84.28 -66.75
N ALA A 80 -80.54 -85.32 -66.62
CA ALA A 80 -80.43 -86.56 -67.36
C ALA A 80 -81.24 -86.48 -68.67
N ALA A 81 -80.58 -86.78 -69.80
CA ALA A 81 -81.09 -86.97 -71.17
C ALA A 81 -81.50 -85.74 -72.01
N ALA A 82 -80.54 -85.14 -72.75
CA ALA A 82 -80.76 -84.60 -74.10
C ALA A 82 -79.43 -84.55 -74.90
N ARG A 83 -79.22 -85.49 -75.82
CA ARG A 83 -78.23 -85.40 -76.92
C ARG A 83 -78.82 -84.55 -78.05
N SER A 84 -78.01 -83.65 -78.61
CA SER A 84 -78.15 -82.94 -79.90
C SER A 84 -78.99 -81.65 -79.97
N GLN A 85 -78.25 -80.54 -79.78
CA GLN A 85 -78.39 -79.16 -80.31
C GLN A 85 -79.28 -78.11 -79.60
N ARG A 86 -78.54 -77.16 -79.00
CA ARG A 86 -78.65 -75.68 -79.01
C ARG A 86 -79.80 -74.98 -78.24
N THR A 87 -79.34 -74.21 -77.26
CA THR A 87 -79.86 -72.93 -76.74
C THR A 87 -81.17 -72.95 -75.93
N ALA A 88 -81.01 -73.04 -74.61
CA ALA A 88 -81.69 -72.19 -73.65
C ALA A 88 -80.90 -72.23 -72.33
N SER A 89 -80.75 -71.08 -71.69
CA SER A 89 -80.09 -70.88 -70.41
C SER A 89 -80.62 -71.84 -69.34
N VAL A 90 -79.71 -72.49 -68.61
CA VAL A 90 -80.05 -73.12 -67.34
C VAL A 90 -80.29 -71.97 -66.36
N ASP A 91 -81.53 -71.82 -65.89
CA ASP A 91 -81.87 -70.78 -64.92
C ASP A 91 -80.97 -70.92 -63.68
N LEU A 92 -80.28 -69.83 -63.37
CA LEU A 92 -79.45 -69.65 -62.17
C LEU A 92 -80.39 -69.60 -60.96
N LEU A 93 -80.16 -70.46 -59.97
CA LEU A 93 -80.86 -70.44 -58.68
C LEU A 93 -80.01 -69.72 -57.61
N ASP A 94 -80.63 -69.49 -56.45
CA ASP A 94 -80.17 -68.69 -55.31
C ASP A 94 -78.67 -68.80 -54.96
N LYS A 95 -78.11 -67.73 -54.38
CA LYS A 95 -76.74 -67.72 -53.85
C LYS A 95 -76.59 -68.72 -52.71
N VAL A 96 -75.45 -69.40 -52.66
CA VAL A 96 -75.05 -70.24 -51.53
C VAL A 96 -74.47 -69.35 -50.44
N THR A 97 -75.00 -69.48 -49.22
CA THR A 97 -74.38 -68.89 -48.03
C THR A 97 -73.20 -69.76 -47.61
N LEU A 98 -72.00 -69.25 -47.81
CA LEU A 98 -70.75 -69.88 -47.37
C LEU A 98 -70.32 -69.26 -46.05
N THR A 99 -70.21 -70.09 -45.02
CA THR A 99 -69.83 -69.67 -43.66
C THR A 99 -68.35 -69.96 -43.43
N PRO A 100 -67.52 -68.98 -43.04
CA PRO A 100 -66.11 -69.24 -42.71
C PRO A 100 -65.98 -70.24 -41.57
N VAL A 101 -65.00 -71.15 -41.68
CA VAL A 101 -64.66 -72.03 -40.56
C VAL A 101 -63.79 -71.26 -39.58
N GLU A 102 -64.23 -71.20 -38.32
CA GLU A 102 -63.54 -70.45 -37.28
C GLU A 102 -62.09 -70.93 -37.10
N GLY A 103 -61.14 -69.99 -37.14
CA GLY A 103 -59.70 -70.27 -37.05
C GLY A 103 -59.02 -70.75 -38.35
N GLN A 104 -59.74 -70.86 -39.48
CA GLN A 104 -59.17 -71.29 -40.76
C GLN A 104 -59.37 -70.20 -41.83
N THR A 105 -58.28 -69.67 -42.40
CA THR A 105 -58.34 -68.55 -43.38
C THR A 105 -58.74 -68.97 -44.79
N ASN A 106 -58.83 -70.27 -45.04
CA ASN A 106 -59.01 -70.83 -46.38
C ASN A 106 -60.07 -71.93 -46.44
N GLN A 107 -60.95 -72.01 -45.43
CA GLN A 107 -62.02 -72.99 -45.35
C GLN A 107 -63.38 -72.33 -45.10
N TRP A 108 -64.39 -72.80 -45.82
CA TRP A 108 -65.78 -72.39 -45.66
C TRP A 108 -66.68 -73.60 -45.69
N THR A 109 -67.78 -73.55 -44.95
CA THR A 109 -68.80 -74.59 -44.98
C THR A 109 -70.07 -74.09 -45.63
N PHE A 110 -70.79 -75.00 -46.28
CA PHE A 110 -72.17 -74.79 -46.68
C PHE A 110 -72.93 -76.11 -46.56
N THR A 111 -74.25 -76.05 -46.57
CA THR A 111 -75.12 -77.23 -46.53
C THR A 111 -75.58 -77.59 -47.94
N MET A 112 -75.47 -78.87 -48.31
CA MET A 112 -75.90 -79.35 -49.64
C MET A 112 -77.42 -79.28 -49.81
N ALA A 113 -77.87 -78.47 -50.78
CA ALA A 113 -79.21 -78.54 -51.33
C ALA A 113 -79.29 -79.62 -52.43
N ARG A 114 -80.50 -79.95 -52.90
CA ARG A 114 -80.74 -80.93 -54.00
C ARG A 114 -80.16 -80.53 -55.37
N ALA A 115 -79.27 -79.55 -55.44
CA ALA A 115 -78.79 -78.93 -56.66
C ALA A 115 -77.26 -79.00 -56.76
N ASN A 116 -76.73 -78.81 -57.97
CA ASN A 116 -75.31 -78.67 -58.21
C ASN A 116 -74.85 -77.29 -57.73
N VAL A 117 -73.61 -77.16 -57.25
CA VAL A 117 -73.08 -75.89 -56.75
C VAL A 117 -71.84 -75.47 -57.55
N GLU A 118 -71.81 -74.23 -58.00
CA GLU A 118 -70.61 -73.59 -58.49
C GLU A 118 -70.03 -72.74 -57.36
N ILE A 119 -68.76 -72.92 -57.02
CA ILE A 119 -68.07 -72.09 -56.02
C ILE A 119 -66.96 -71.32 -56.71
N SER A 120 -67.09 -70.01 -56.65
CA SER A 120 -66.14 -69.06 -57.22
C SER A 120 -65.45 -68.31 -56.09
N SER A 121 -64.13 -68.28 -56.11
CA SER A 121 -63.36 -67.40 -55.22
C SER A 121 -62.42 -66.52 -56.01
N THR A 122 -62.17 -65.34 -55.48
CA THR A 122 -61.09 -64.46 -55.94
C THR A 122 -59.95 -64.51 -54.92
N TYR A 123 -58.80 -63.96 -55.26
CA TYR A 123 -57.63 -63.93 -54.38
C TYR A 123 -57.14 -62.51 -54.23
N LYS A 124 -56.64 -62.18 -53.04
CA LYS A 124 -55.83 -60.99 -52.80
C LYS A 124 -54.36 -61.40 -52.82
N LYS A 125 -53.54 -60.64 -53.51
CA LYS A 125 -52.08 -60.80 -53.46
C LYS A 125 -51.59 -60.31 -52.11
N LEU A 126 -50.79 -61.10 -51.40
CA LEU A 126 -50.16 -60.64 -50.19
C LEU A 126 -49.10 -59.60 -50.55
N LEU A 127 -48.98 -58.53 -49.76
CA LEU A 127 -47.91 -57.55 -49.97
C LEU A 127 -46.50 -58.12 -49.73
N THR A 128 -46.39 -59.31 -49.14
CA THR A 128 -45.14 -60.08 -49.01
C THR A 128 -44.83 -60.96 -50.22
N ASN A 129 -45.66 -60.92 -51.27
CA ASN A 129 -45.42 -61.66 -52.51
C ASN A 129 -44.18 -61.12 -53.24
N THR A 130 -43.40 -62.00 -53.88
CA THR A 130 -42.13 -61.66 -54.54
C THR A 130 -42.25 -60.67 -55.68
N ASP A 131 -43.42 -60.55 -56.31
CA ASP A 131 -43.66 -59.56 -57.38
C ASP A 131 -43.96 -58.15 -56.82
N ILE A 132 -44.27 -58.05 -55.52
CA ILE A 132 -44.48 -56.77 -54.85
C ILE A 132 -43.12 -56.21 -54.47
N THR A 133 -42.77 -55.09 -55.08
CA THR A 133 -41.50 -54.41 -54.83
C THR A 133 -41.76 -53.02 -54.28
N ILE A 134 -40.93 -52.60 -53.34
CA ILE A 134 -40.86 -51.22 -52.87
C ILE A 134 -39.54 -50.68 -53.41
N ASP A 135 -39.59 -49.57 -54.13
CA ASP A 135 -38.39 -48.92 -54.67
C ASP A 135 -37.40 -48.56 -53.55
N ASP A 136 -36.11 -48.45 -53.89
CA ASP A 136 -35.09 -48.07 -52.91
C ASP A 136 -35.31 -46.64 -52.41
N ILE A 137 -35.18 -46.48 -51.09
CA ILE A 137 -35.34 -45.21 -50.41
C ILE A 137 -33.96 -44.60 -50.26
N THR A 138 -33.76 -43.43 -50.86
CA THR A 138 -32.51 -42.67 -50.73
C THR A 138 -32.29 -42.28 -49.27
N ALA A 139 -31.05 -42.40 -48.80
CA ALA A 139 -30.69 -42.00 -47.44
C ALA A 139 -31.04 -40.52 -47.19
N LEU A 140 -31.74 -40.26 -46.09
CA LEU A 140 -32.11 -38.92 -45.65
C LEU A 140 -31.09 -38.40 -44.64
N THR A 141 -31.12 -37.11 -44.31
CA THR A 141 -30.30 -36.52 -43.25
C THR A 141 -31.19 -36.07 -42.11
N TYR A 142 -30.73 -36.25 -40.87
CA TYR A 142 -31.43 -35.79 -39.68
C TYR A 142 -31.74 -34.27 -39.73
N THR A 143 -33.00 -33.90 -39.49
CA THR A 143 -33.45 -32.49 -39.47
C THR A 143 -34.05 -32.04 -38.13
N GLY A 144 -34.15 -32.94 -37.14
CA GLY A 144 -34.82 -32.66 -35.85
C GLY A 144 -36.31 -33.00 -35.81
N VAL A 145 -36.90 -33.38 -36.95
CA VAL A 145 -38.31 -33.79 -37.07
C VAL A 145 -38.44 -35.14 -37.76
N ALA A 146 -39.62 -35.75 -37.66
CA ALA A 146 -39.92 -37.04 -38.30
C ALA A 146 -39.75 -36.98 -39.83
N GLN A 147 -39.10 -38.00 -40.39
CA GLN A 147 -38.79 -38.12 -41.81
C GLN A 147 -39.76 -39.08 -42.50
N GLU A 148 -40.48 -38.58 -43.50
CA GLU A 148 -41.50 -39.36 -44.23
C GLU A 148 -41.16 -39.41 -45.73
N PRO A 149 -40.20 -40.26 -46.16
CA PRO A 149 -39.84 -40.38 -47.56
C PRO A 149 -41.00 -40.92 -48.39
N THR A 150 -41.23 -40.33 -49.56
CA THR A 150 -42.20 -40.86 -50.52
C THR A 150 -41.78 -42.25 -50.99
N VAL A 151 -42.71 -43.20 -50.97
CA VAL A 151 -42.48 -44.59 -51.36
C VAL A 151 -43.31 -44.97 -52.59
N THR A 152 -42.69 -45.68 -53.52
CA THR A 152 -43.33 -46.23 -54.71
C THR A 152 -43.42 -47.75 -54.54
N VAL A 153 -44.66 -48.27 -54.50
CA VAL A 153 -44.94 -49.70 -54.38
C VAL A 153 -45.41 -50.21 -55.75
N LYS A 154 -44.85 -51.32 -56.22
CA LYS A 154 -45.13 -51.90 -57.54
C LYS A 154 -45.54 -53.35 -57.42
N ASP A 155 -46.50 -53.76 -58.25
CA ASP A 155 -46.83 -55.15 -58.56
C ASP A 155 -46.33 -55.46 -59.97
N GLY A 156 -45.16 -56.10 -60.07
CA GLY A 156 -44.43 -56.24 -61.33
C GLY A 156 -44.06 -54.87 -61.92
N SER A 157 -44.67 -54.50 -63.04
CA SER A 157 -44.48 -53.18 -63.69
C SER A 157 -45.56 -52.15 -63.35
N VAL A 158 -46.60 -52.54 -62.60
CA VAL A 158 -47.73 -51.68 -62.27
C VAL A 158 -47.44 -50.94 -60.96
N VAL A 159 -47.53 -49.61 -60.96
CA VAL A 159 -47.42 -48.80 -59.74
C VAL A 159 -48.76 -48.85 -59.00
N LEU A 160 -48.74 -49.22 -57.72
CA LEU A 160 -49.91 -49.25 -56.86
C LEU A 160 -50.25 -47.83 -56.38
N THR A 161 -51.53 -47.60 -56.10
CA THR A 161 -52.03 -46.28 -55.70
C THR A 161 -52.17 -46.20 -54.17
N LYS A 162 -51.46 -45.26 -53.53
CA LYS A 162 -51.60 -44.98 -52.10
C LYS A 162 -53.04 -44.56 -51.76
N ASP A 163 -53.52 -45.00 -50.60
CA ASP A 163 -54.87 -44.82 -50.05
C ASP A 163 -56.01 -45.49 -50.86
N VAL A 164 -55.67 -46.19 -51.94
CA VAL A 164 -56.58 -47.05 -52.72
C VAL A 164 -56.18 -48.51 -52.58
N ASP A 165 -54.92 -48.83 -52.89
CA ASP A 165 -54.38 -50.19 -52.83
C ASP A 165 -53.68 -50.44 -51.49
N TYR A 166 -52.97 -49.44 -50.95
CA TYR A 166 -52.22 -49.53 -49.69
C TYR A 166 -52.21 -48.21 -48.91
N THR A 167 -52.03 -48.29 -47.59
CA THR A 167 -51.69 -47.17 -46.70
C THR A 167 -50.22 -47.24 -46.28
N VAL A 168 -49.68 -46.11 -45.80
CA VAL A 168 -48.28 -46.00 -45.36
C VAL A 168 -48.20 -45.55 -43.91
N ALA A 169 -47.39 -46.21 -43.12
CA ALA A 169 -47.03 -45.79 -41.76
C ALA A 169 -45.50 -45.83 -41.58
N TYR A 170 -44.96 -44.91 -40.78
CA TYR A 170 -43.53 -44.85 -40.46
C TYR A 170 -43.29 -45.14 -38.98
N SER A 171 -42.13 -45.69 -38.67
CA SER A 171 -41.67 -45.89 -37.30
C SER A 171 -40.16 -45.68 -37.20
N ASN A 172 -39.68 -45.25 -36.03
CA ASN A 172 -38.27 -44.92 -35.77
C ASN A 172 -37.69 -43.92 -36.80
N ASN A 173 -38.51 -42.99 -37.29
CA ASN A 173 -38.17 -42.15 -38.44
C ASN A 173 -37.70 -40.73 -38.07
N THR A 174 -37.36 -40.46 -36.82
CA THR A 174 -36.85 -39.15 -36.40
C THR A 174 -35.33 -39.16 -36.23
N ASN A 175 -34.78 -40.14 -35.51
CA ASN A 175 -33.36 -40.19 -35.16
C ASN A 175 -32.51 -40.79 -36.28
N ALA A 176 -31.23 -40.44 -36.30
CA ALA A 176 -30.27 -41.01 -37.24
C ALA A 176 -30.00 -42.49 -36.93
N ALA A 177 -30.17 -43.35 -37.93
CA ALA A 177 -29.91 -44.77 -37.85
C ALA A 177 -29.76 -45.37 -39.26
N LEU A 178 -28.93 -46.41 -39.37
CA LEU A 178 -28.75 -47.17 -40.61
C LEU A 178 -29.93 -48.11 -40.85
N ALA A 179 -30.27 -48.35 -42.11
CA ALA A 179 -31.28 -49.35 -42.50
C ALA A 179 -31.01 -50.77 -41.99
N THR A 180 -29.74 -51.06 -41.64
CA THR A 180 -29.26 -52.35 -41.12
C THR A 180 -29.15 -52.39 -39.60
N ALA A 181 -29.60 -51.35 -38.88
CA ALA A 181 -29.54 -51.33 -37.43
C ALA A 181 -30.35 -52.50 -36.84
N THR A 182 -29.78 -53.21 -35.86
CA THR A 182 -30.42 -54.36 -35.21
C THR A 182 -31.60 -53.96 -34.33
N GLU A 183 -31.64 -52.70 -33.90
CA GLU A 183 -32.72 -52.09 -33.14
C GLU A 183 -32.99 -50.68 -33.67
N ASN A 184 -34.26 -50.25 -33.62
CA ASN A 184 -34.71 -48.91 -34.01
C ASN A 184 -34.34 -48.49 -35.45
N ALA A 185 -34.17 -49.45 -36.38
CA ALA A 185 -34.03 -49.12 -37.79
C ALA A 185 -35.27 -48.34 -38.27
N PRO A 186 -35.11 -47.23 -39.01
CA PRO A 186 -36.22 -46.50 -39.60
C PRO A 186 -36.98 -47.41 -40.56
N THR A 187 -38.27 -47.56 -40.35
CA THR A 187 -39.11 -48.45 -41.16
C THR A 187 -40.28 -47.70 -41.78
N VAL A 188 -40.64 -48.15 -42.97
CA VAL A 188 -41.91 -47.83 -43.61
C VAL A 188 -42.70 -49.13 -43.74
N THR A 189 -43.91 -49.12 -43.19
CA THR A 189 -44.87 -50.22 -43.27
C THR A 189 -45.90 -49.90 -44.34
N ILE A 190 -46.03 -50.80 -45.30
CA ILE A 190 -47.03 -50.75 -46.35
C ILE A 190 -48.11 -51.77 -45.97
N THR A 191 -49.30 -51.28 -45.68
CA THR A 191 -50.44 -52.12 -45.29
C THR A 191 -51.47 -52.03 -46.41
N ALA A 192 -52.02 -53.16 -46.86
CA ALA A 192 -53.09 -53.12 -47.84
C ALA A 192 -54.30 -52.38 -47.26
N VAL A 193 -54.96 -51.54 -48.06
CA VAL A 193 -56.18 -50.85 -47.61
C VAL A 193 -57.21 -51.91 -47.24
N ALA A 194 -57.88 -51.77 -46.09
CA ALA A 194 -58.79 -52.79 -45.57
C ALA A 194 -59.92 -53.15 -46.56
N THR A 195 -60.35 -52.20 -47.38
CA THR A 195 -61.37 -52.37 -48.43
C THR A 195 -60.81 -52.86 -49.77
N SER A 196 -59.49 -53.05 -49.90
CA SER A 196 -58.88 -53.56 -51.15
C SER A 196 -59.35 -54.98 -51.43
N ASP A 197 -59.89 -55.22 -52.61
CA ASP A 197 -60.27 -56.55 -53.11
C ASP A 197 -59.11 -57.28 -53.81
N LYS A 198 -57.99 -56.58 -54.04
CA LYS A 198 -56.80 -57.05 -54.78
C LYS A 198 -55.60 -57.36 -53.89
N TYR A 199 -55.40 -56.62 -52.80
CA TYR A 199 -54.20 -56.73 -51.96
C TYR A 199 -54.54 -56.99 -50.49
N ALA A 200 -53.69 -57.73 -49.79
CA ALA A 200 -53.87 -58.05 -48.37
C ALA A 200 -52.53 -58.13 -47.62
N GLY A 201 -52.63 -58.06 -46.30
CA GLY A 201 -51.49 -58.14 -45.40
C GLY A 201 -50.66 -56.85 -45.41
N GLU A 202 -49.45 -56.97 -44.91
CA GLU A 202 -48.51 -55.88 -44.78
C GLU A 202 -47.10 -56.34 -45.15
N THR A 203 -46.26 -55.41 -45.54
CA THR A 203 -44.83 -55.62 -45.72
C THR A 203 -44.08 -54.39 -45.24
N THR A 204 -42.82 -54.55 -44.87
CA THR A 204 -42.00 -53.47 -44.33
C THR A 204 -40.72 -53.32 -45.13
N LYS A 205 -40.25 -52.09 -45.26
CA LYS A 205 -38.92 -51.78 -45.79
C LYS A 205 -38.19 -50.88 -44.80
N THR A 206 -36.90 -51.15 -44.60
CA THR A 206 -36.04 -50.28 -43.80
C THR A 206 -35.37 -49.22 -44.68
N PHE A 207 -35.03 -48.07 -44.10
CA PHE A 207 -34.29 -47.00 -44.77
C PHE A 207 -33.28 -46.35 -43.83
N THR A 208 -32.39 -45.52 -44.37
CA THR A 208 -31.30 -44.88 -43.62
C THR A 208 -31.58 -43.40 -43.39
N ILE A 209 -31.39 -42.95 -42.14
CA ILE A 209 -31.29 -41.53 -41.77
C ILE A 209 -29.85 -41.29 -41.29
N LEU A 210 -29.10 -40.49 -42.04
CA LEU A 210 -27.72 -40.13 -41.73
C LEU A 210 -27.69 -39.04 -40.64
N PRO A 211 -26.73 -39.08 -39.70
CA PRO A 211 -26.50 -38.00 -38.75
C PRO A 211 -26.21 -36.67 -39.46
N LYS A 212 -26.64 -35.55 -38.88
CA LYS A 212 -26.33 -34.22 -39.42
C LYS A 212 -24.89 -33.82 -39.08
N ALA A 213 -24.07 -33.58 -40.09
CA ALA A 213 -22.74 -33.01 -39.88
C ALA A 213 -22.85 -31.59 -39.28
N LEU A 214 -22.14 -31.34 -38.17
CA LEU A 214 -22.00 -30.01 -37.59
C LEU A 214 -21.11 -29.14 -38.48
N GLU A 215 -21.47 -27.86 -38.58
CA GLU A 215 -20.75 -26.85 -39.36
C GLU A 215 -20.45 -25.65 -38.44
N ASP A 216 -19.39 -24.89 -38.71
CA ASP A 216 -18.93 -23.76 -37.86
C ASP A 216 -20.04 -22.75 -37.53
N GLY A 217 -20.98 -22.55 -38.46
CA GLY A 217 -22.15 -21.68 -38.28
C GLY A 217 -23.11 -22.12 -37.18
N PHE A 218 -23.00 -23.34 -36.65
CA PHE A 218 -23.86 -23.85 -35.59
C PHE A 218 -23.41 -23.37 -34.21
N ILE A 219 -22.16 -22.90 -34.08
CA ILE A 219 -21.62 -22.34 -32.84
C ILE A 219 -21.87 -20.83 -32.84
N ALA A 220 -22.55 -20.36 -31.80
CA ALA A 220 -22.75 -18.93 -31.58
C ALA A 220 -21.42 -18.16 -31.46
N ASN A 221 -21.46 -16.84 -31.61
CA ASN A 221 -20.28 -16.03 -31.34
C ASN A 221 -19.93 -16.10 -29.85
N ILE A 222 -18.63 -16.10 -29.56
CA ILE A 222 -18.09 -16.10 -28.21
C ILE A 222 -17.54 -14.70 -27.98
N ASP A 223 -17.94 -14.08 -26.87
CA ASP A 223 -17.47 -12.75 -26.49
C ASP A 223 -15.98 -12.77 -26.17
N ALA A 224 -15.32 -11.62 -26.37
CA ALA A 224 -13.91 -11.46 -26.04
C ALA A 224 -13.69 -11.64 -24.53
N LEU A 225 -12.68 -12.44 -24.17
CA LEU A 225 -12.28 -12.70 -22.79
C LEU A 225 -11.01 -11.91 -22.45
N VAL A 226 -10.83 -11.54 -21.20
CA VAL A 226 -9.59 -10.90 -20.74
C VAL A 226 -8.64 -11.98 -20.21
N TYR A 227 -7.34 -11.85 -20.49
CA TYR A 227 -6.31 -12.76 -19.97
C TYR A 227 -6.40 -12.94 -18.45
N THR A 228 -6.41 -14.19 -17.98
CA THR A 228 -6.48 -14.53 -16.54
C THR A 228 -5.34 -15.46 -16.06
N GLY A 229 -4.33 -15.74 -16.88
CA GLY A 229 -3.22 -16.64 -16.51
C GLY A 229 -3.56 -18.13 -16.48
N VAL A 230 -4.78 -18.52 -16.83
CA VAL A 230 -5.24 -19.92 -16.92
C VAL A 230 -6.05 -20.15 -18.19
N ALA A 231 -6.24 -21.42 -18.54
CA ALA A 231 -7.01 -21.83 -19.71
C ALA A 231 -8.47 -21.34 -19.63
N GLN A 232 -8.88 -20.57 -20.64
CA GLN A 232 -10.23 -20.04 -20.81
C GLN A 232 -11.14 -21.06 -21.50
N THR A 233 -12.27 -21.41 -20.90
CA THR A 233 -13.15 -22.49 -21.38
C THR A 233 -14.61 -22.06 -21.53
N PRO A 234 -14.92 -21.00 -22.31
CA PRO A 234 -16.28 -20.50 -22.48
C PRO A 234 -17.19 -21.53 -23.14
N GLU A 235 -18.24 -21.98 -22.44
CA GLU A 235 -19.12 -23.03 -22.94
C GLU A 235 -19.80 -22.66 -24.28
N PRO A 236 -19.59 -23.43 -25.37
CA PRO A 236 -20.13 -23.09 -26.67
C PRO A 236 -21.64 -23.33 -26.72
N ALA A 237 -22.40 -22.31 -27.11
CA ALA A 237 -23.81 -22.47 -27.46
C ALA A 237 -23.93 -23.01 -28.90
N VAL A 238 -24.43 -24.23 -29.05
CA VAL A 238 -24.57 -24.92 -30.33
C VAL A 238 -26.04 -25.08 -30.69
N THR A 239 -26.44 -24.63 -31.87
CA THR A 239 -27.84 -24.68 -32.32
C THR A 239 -27.98 -25.21 -33.75
N TYR A 240 -29.07 -25.91 -34.02
CA TYR A 240 -29.46 -26.37 -35.35
C TYR A 240 -30.99 -26.31 -35.47
N ASN A 241 -31.53 -25.67 -36.52
CA ASN A 241 -32.97 -25.52 -36.73
C ASN A 241 -33.75 -25.04 -35.49
N ASN A 242 -33.24 -24.01 -34.81
CA ASN A 242 -33.78 -23.46 -33.55
C ASN A 242 -33.78 -24.44 -32.36
N MET A 243 -33.17 -25.61 -32.48
CA MET A 243 -32.92 -26.52 -31.36
C MET A 243 -31.59 -26.16 -30.71
N THR A 244 -31.57 -26.06 -29.38
CA THR A 244 -30.35 -26.03 -28.59
C THR A 244 -29.85 -27.45 -28.39
N LEU A 245 -28.64 -27.74 -28.85
CA LEU A 245 -28.05 -29.07 -28.71
C LEU A 245 -27.55 -29.27 -27.27
N VAL A 246 -27.56 -30.52 -26.82
CA VAL A 246 -27.19 -30.90 -25.45
C VAL A 246 -25.79 -31.52 -25.42
N LYS A 247 -24.87 -30.91 -24.67
CA LYS A 247 -23.53 -31.44 -24.41
C LYS A 247 -23.59 -32.86 -23.83
N GLY A 248 -22.74 -33.76 -24.32
CA GLY A 248 -22.65 -35.17 -23.91
C GLY A 248 -23.57 -36.11 -24.70
N THR A 249 -24.73 -35.60 -25.14
CA THR A 249 -25.71 -36.33 -25.97
C THR A 249 -25.50 -36.05 -27.45
N ASP A 250 -25.56 -34.78 -27.84
CA ASP A 250 -25.51 -34.33 -29.24
C ASP A 250 -24.11 -33.93 -29.69
N PHE A 251 -23.25 -33.52 -28.75
CA PHE A 251 -21.86 -33.14 -29.04
C PHE A 251 -20.93 -33.24 -27.82
N THR A 252 -19.63 -33.19 -28.07
CA THR A 252 -18.58 -32.90 -27.08
C THR A 252 -17.74 -31.72 -27.57
N TYR A 253 -16.88 -31.12 -26.73
CA TYR A 253 -15.98 -30.05 -27.18
C TYR A 253 -14.62 -30.07 -26.47
N SER A 254 -13.64 -29.47 -27.13
CA SER A 254 -12.28 -29.24 -26.62
C SER A 254 -11.78 -27.85 -27.02
N TYR A 255 -10.71 -27.37 -26.38
CA TYR A 255 -10.09 -26.09 -26.68
C TYR A 255 -8.63 -26.25 -27.06
N THR A 256 -8.14 -25.31 -27.87
CA THR A 256 -6.72 -25.14 -28.19
C THR A 256 -6.35 -23.65 -28.10
N ASN A 257 -5.07 -23.37 -27.79
CA ASN A 257 -4.50 -22.02 -27.69
C ASN A 257 -5.26 -21.06 -26.75
N ASN A 258 -5.93 -21.58 -25.71
CA ASN A 258 -6.92 -20.86 -24.91
C ASN A 258 -6.36 -20.25 -23.62
N VAL A 259 -5.05 -20.02 -23.51
CA VAL A 259 -4.43 -19.42 -22.32
C VAL A 259 -3.98 -17.99 -22.61
N ASN A 260 -3.13 -17.83 -23.64
CA ASN A 260 -2.47 -16.58 -23.95
C ASN A 260 -3.36 -15.64 -24.78
N VAL A 261 -3.03 -14.35 -24.74
CA VAL A 261 -3.67 -13.32 -25.56
C VAL A 261 -3.43 -13.61 -27.04
N ALA A 262 -4.51 -13.68 -27.80
CA ALA A 262 -4.50 -13.75 -29.26
C ALA A 262 -5.86 -13.30 -29.79
N ALA A 263 -5.84 -12.61 -30.92
CA ALA A 263 -7.06 -12.24 -31.64
C ALA A 263 -7.66 -13.46 -32.34
N ALA A 264 -8.97 -13.48 -32.55
CA ALA A 264 -9.69 -14.53 -33.28
C ALA A 264 -9.18 -14.70 -34.73
N THR A 265 -8.54 -13.67 -35.29
CA THR A 265 -7.94 -13.70 -36.63
C THR A 265 -6.51 -14.24 -36.65
N ALA A 266 -5.87 -14.45 -35.50
CA ALA A 266 -4.51 -14.94 -35.42
C ALA A 266 -4.39 -16.43 -35.80
N GLU A 267 -3.18 -16.83 -36.21
CA GLU A 267 -2.88 -18.24 -36.50
C GLU A 267 -3.02 -19.11 -35.25
N ASN A 268 -2.56 -18.60 -34.10
CA ASN A 268 -2.69 -19.21 -32.77
C ASN A 268 -3.94 -18.74 -32.00
N ALA A 269 -5.01 -18.35 -32.69
CA ALA A 269 -6.25 -17.93 -32.06
C ALA A 269 -6.83 -19.02 -31.13
N PRO A 270 -7.38 -18.65 -29.96
CA PRO A 270 -8.04 -19.60 -29.09
C PRO A 270 -9.28 -20.15 -29.82
N THR A 271 -9.38 -21.47 -29.86
CA THR A 271 -10.37 -22.16 -30.71
C THR A 271 -11.09 -23.23 -29.90
N VAL A 272 -12.43 -23.19 -29.92
CA VAL A 272 -13.26 -24.32 -29.48
C VAL A 272 -13.56 -25.23 -30.68
N THR A 273 -13.39 -26.54 -30.49
CA THR A 273 -13.77 -27.57 -31.47
C THR A 273 -14.90 -28.40 -30.89
N VAL A 274 -16.06 -28.33 -31.52
CA VAL A 274 -17.26 -29.13 -31.20
C VAL A 274 -17.30 -30.35 -32.10
N THR A 275 -17.44 -31.54 -31.51
CA THR A 275 -17.54 -32.82 -32.25
C THR A 275 -18.93 -33.41 -32.09
N GLY A 276 -19.60 -33.70 -33.20
CA GLY A 276 -20.96 -34.23 -33.21
C GLY A 276 -21.05 -35.66 -32.67
N LYS A 277 -22.16 -35.96 -32.00
CA LYS A 277 -22.48 -37.28 -31.42
C LYS A 277 -23.97 -37.61 -31.64
N GLY A 278 -24.29 -38.90 -31.66
CA GLY A 278 -25.68 -39.38 -31.78
C GLY A 278 -26.30 -39.00 -33.12
N ASN A 279 -27.30 -38.13 -33.10
CA ASN A 279 -27.97 -37.60 -34.30
C ASN A 279 -27.10 -36.64 -35.11
N TYR A 280 -25.91 -36.28 -34.60
CA TYR A 280 -24.97 -35.39 -35.24
C TYR A 280 -23.60 -36.07 -35.47
N THR A 281 -22.85 -35.59 -36.45
CA THR A 281 -21.50 -36.06 -36.79
C THR A 281 -20.59 -34.90 -37.20
N GLY A 282 -19.36 -35.18 -37.61
CA GLY A 282 -18.39 -34.16 -38.03
C GLY A 282 -17.92 -33.26 -36.89
N THR A 283 -17.26 -32.16 -37.26
CA THR A 283 -16.71 -31.18 -36.32
C THR A 283 -16.98 -29.77 -36.80
N ALA A 284 -17.30 -28.88 -35.85
CA ALA A 284 -17.43 -27.45 -36.05
C ALA A 284 -16.40 -26.72 -35.16
N GLN A 285 -15.85 -25.62 -35.63
CA GLN A 285 -14.89 -24.80 -34.90
C GLN A 285 -15.34 -23.36 -34.79
N LYS A 286 -14.96 -22.71 -33.68
CA LYS A 286 -15.14 -21.28 -33.49
C LYS A 286 -13.92 -20.68 -32.82
N LYS A 287 -13.36 -19.64 -33.43
CA LYS A 287 -12.29 -18.82 -32.85
C LYS A 287 -12.88 -17.67 -32.05
N PHE A 288 -12.19 -17.25 -31.00
CA PHE A 288 -12.58 -16.12 -30.15
C PHE A 288 -11.38 -15.26 -29.78
N ASP A 289 -11.61 -14.11 -29.13
CA ASP A 289 -10.56 -13.19 -28.70
C ASP A 289 -10.21 -13.43 -27.22
N ILE A 290 -8.91 -13.45 -26.92
CA ILE A 290 -8.40 -13.20 -25.56
C ILE A 290 -7.61 -11.88 -25.62
N THR A 291 -8.09 -10.85 -24.94
CA THR A 291 -7.49 -9.52 -24.88
C THR A 291 -6.53 -9.37 -23.70
N LYS A 292 -5.59 -8.44 -23.81
CA LYS A 292 -4.61 -8.15 -22.76
C LYS A 292 -5.27 -7.73 -21.44
N LYS A 293 -4.64 -8.14 -20.33
CA LYS A 293 -4.97 -7.64 -18.99
C LYS A 293 -4.14 -6.38 -18.71
N ALA A 294 -4.75 -5.36 -18.12
CA ALA A 294 -4.02 -4.16 -17.70
C ALA A 294 -3.03 -4.49 -16.57
N LEU A 295 -1.80 -3.97 -16.66
CA LEU A 295 -0.76 -4.06 -15.63
C LEU A 295 -0.14 -2.68 -15.43
N THR A 296 -0.11 -2.21 -14.19
CA THR A 296 0.56 -0.95 -13.83
C THR A 296 1.93 -1.25 -13.23
N VAL A 297 2.97 -0.60 -13.77
CA VAL A 297 4.33 -0.62 -13.23
C VAL A 297 4.64 0.78 -12.70
N LYS A 298 4.65 0.94 -11.38
CA LYS A 298 4.85 2.23 -10.72
C LYS A 298 6.23 2.30 -10.12
N ALA A 299 7.01 3.32 -10.44
CA ALA A 299 8.27 3.55 -9.72
C ALA A 299 7.99 4.00 -8.28
N ASP A 300 8.73 3.42 -7.34
CA ASP A 300 8.59 3.77 -5.93
C ASP A 300 9.23 5.13 -5.67
N ASN A 301 8.61 5.90 -4.77
CA ASN A 301 9.20 7.17 -4.34
C ASN A 301 10.49 6.91 -3.57
N LYS A 302 11.50 7.76 -3.77
CA LYS A 302 12.79 7.70 -3.08
C LYS A 302 13.17 9.08 -2.57
N SER A 303 14.16 9.12 -1.69
CA SER A 303 14.76 10.39 -1.28
C SER A 303 16.27 10.28 -1.15
N VAL A 304 16.94 11.43 -1.24
CA VAL A 304 18.39 11.56 -1.15
C VAL A 304 18.75 12.97 -0.66
N THR A 305 19.92 13.17 -0.07
CA THR A 305 20.42 14.51 0.27
C THR A 305 21.26 15.05 -0.89
N PHE A 306 21.20 16.36 -1.12
CA PHE A 306 22.01 17.01 -2.15
C PHE A 306 23.49 16.64 -2.01
N GLY A 307 24.09 16.22 -3.13
CA GLY A 307 25.50 15.84 -3.21
C GLY A 307 25.77 14.35 -3.03
N ASP A 308 24.76 13.56 -2.63
CA ASP A 308 24.88 12.11 -2.53
C ASP A 308 24.55 11.41 -3.85
N ASP A 309 24.99 10.15 -3.98
CA ASP A 309 24.66 9.30 -5.12
C ASP A 309 23.16 8.97 -5.15
N ALA A 310 22.59 8.88 -6.36
CA ALA A 310 21.19 8.51 -6.52
C ALA A 310 20.93 7.13 -5.90
N PRO A 311 19.82 6.94 -5.16
CA PRO A 311 19.47 5.64 -4.61
C PRO A 311 19.11 4.67 -5.75
N GLN A 312 19.18 3.38 -5.47
CA GLN A 312 18.66 2.38 -6.41
C GLN A 312 17.14 2.53 -6.57
N TYR A 313 16.68 2.74 -7.79
CA TYR A 313 15.26 2.83 -8.10
C TYR A 313 14.61 1.44 -8.17
N THR A 314 13.36 1.37 -7.71
CA THR A 314 12.55 0.15 -7.64
C THR A 314 11.15 0.43 -8.19
N VAL A 315 10.39 -0.62 -8.49
CA VAL A 315 9.00 -0.52 -8.95
C VAL A 315 8.10 -1.46 -8.15
N SER A 316 6.84 -1.08 -8.04
CA SER A 316 5.72 -1.92 -7.63
C SER A 316 4.86 -2.28 -8.85
N TYR A 317 4.29 -3.49 -8.83
CA TYR A 317 3.45 -4.03 -9.89
C TYR A 317 2.03 -4.22 -9.38
N ASP A 318 1.03 -3.83 -10.17
CA ASP A 318 -0.38 -4.05 -9.87
C ASP A 318 -1.13 -4.55 -11.10
N GLY A 319 -1.90 -5.63 -10.95
CA GLY A 319 -2.71 -6.23 -12.02
C GLY A 319 -2.29 -7.63 -12.51
N PHE A 320 -1.21 -8.22 -11.97
CA PHE A 320 -0.89 -9.62 -12.24
C PHE A 320 -2.04 -10.54 -11.79
N VAL A 321 -2.26 -11.62 -12.55
CA VAL A 321 -3.31 -12.63 -12.28
C VAL A 321 -2.66 -13.98 -11.97
N ASN A 322 -3.39 -14.87 -11.32
CA ASN A 322 -2.97 -16.25 -11.06
C ASN A 322 -1.58 -16.38 -10.40
N ASN A 323 -1.25 -15.48 -9.45
CA ASN A 323 0.05 -15.42 -8.76
C ASN A 323 1.26 -15.30 -9.71
N GLU A 324 1.06 -14.81 -10.93
CA GLU A 324 2.17 -14.46 -11.82
C GLU A 324 2.99 -13.31 -11.22
N THR A 325 4.28 -13.29 -11.57
CA THR A 325 5.23 -12.26 -11.11
C THR A 325 5.91 -11.61 -12.31
N ASN A 326 6.83 -10.66 -12.08
CA ASN A 326 7.59 -10.01 -13.15
C ASN A 326 8.37 -10.97 -14.06
N ALA A 327 8.53 -12.24 -13.69
CA ALA A 327 9.14 -13.28 -14.50
C ALA A 327 8.40 -13.54 -15.83
N VAL A 328 7.11 -13.19 -15.93
CA VAL A 328 6.32 -13.32 -17.18
C VAL A 328 6.47 -12.13 -18.13
N LEU A 329 7.21 -11.10 -17.72
CA LEU A 329 7.48 -9.93 -18.54
C LEU A 329 8.79 -10.11 -19.32
N GLY A 330 8.81 -9.58 -20.54
CA GLY A 330 10.02 -9.44 -21.34
C GLY A 330 10.61 -8.03 -21.25
N GLY A 331 11.70 -7.80 -21.99
CA GLY A 331 12.39 -6.51 -22.01
C GLY A 331 13.35 -6.33 -20.83
N THR A 332 13.78 -5.09 -20.59
CA THR A 332 14.70 -4.75 -19.50
C THR A 332 14.18 -3.51 -18.81
N LEU A 333 13.96 -3.60 -17.49
CA LEU A 333 13.50 -2.48 -16.70
C LEU A 333 14.58 -1.39 -16.69
N ALA A 334 14.21 -0.20 -17.17
CA ALA A 334 15.05 0.98 -17.20
C ALA A 334 14.36 2.13 -16.47
N PHE A 335 15.16 3.05 -15.94
CA PHE A 335 14.68 4.26 -15.27
C PHE A 335 15.31 5.49 -15.90
N ALA A 336 14.50 6.53 -16.07
CA ALA A 336 14.97 7.87 -16.37
C ALA A 336 14.67 8.78 -15.18
N CYS A 337 15.69 9.50 -14.70
CA CYS A 337 15.58 10.56 -13.71
C CYS A 337 16.58 11.66 -14.07
N SER A 338 16.17 12.93 -13.98
CA SER A 338 17.02 14.07 -14.35
C SER A 338 17.95 14.52 -13.22
N TYR A 339 17.93 13.87 -12.06
CA TYR A 339 18.85 14.17 -10.95
C TYR A 339 20.30 13.83 -11.35
N VAL A 340 21.19 14.80 -11.16
CA VAL A 340 22.63 14.65 -11.38
C VAL A 340 23.36 15.13 -10.14
N LYS A 341 24.12 14.22 -9.52
CA LYS A 341 24.94 14.48 -8.33
C LYS A 341 25.75 15.77 -8.48
N ASN A 342 25.72 16.62 -7.45
CA ASN A 342 26.43 17.90 -7.37
C ASN A 342 26.03 18.97 -8.41
N GLN A 343 24.99 18.75 -9.23
CA GLN A 343 24.55 19.70 -10.25
C GLN A 343 23.09 20.13 -10.08
N THR A 344 22.20 19.19 -9.75
CA THR A 344 20.78 19.47 -9.56
C THR A 344 20.48 19.74 -8.09
N GLY A 345 19.76 20.83 -7.80
CA GLY A 345 19.41 21.25 -6.43
C GLY A 345 18.36 20.38 -5.77
N ALA A 346 17.97 20.74 -4.55
CA ALA A 346 16.85 20.14 -3.84
C ALA A 346 15.54 20.37 -4.59
N GLY A 347 14.62 19.42 -4.45
CA GLY A 347 13.35 19.43 -5.17
C GLY A 347 12.87 18.03 -5.50
N ASN A 348 11.82 17.97 -6.32
CA ASN A 348 11.21 16.71 -6.74
C ASN A 348 11.56 16.43 -8.20
N TYR A 349 12.06 15.22 -8.45
CA TYR A 349 12.43 14.75 -9.77
C TYR A 349 11.62 13.49 -10.11
N ASP A 350 11.12 13.43 -11.34
CA ASP A 350 10.37 12.27 -11.79
C ASP A 350 11.30 11.05 -11.94
N ILE A 351 10.89 9.91 -11.38
CA ILE A 351 11.48 8.60 -11.66
C ILE A 351 10.55 7.91 -12.65
N THR A 352 10.95 7.85 -13.91
CA THR A 352 10.12 7.28 -14.99
C THR A 352 10.59 5.87 -15.34
N PRO A 353 9.85 4.81 -14.98
CA PRO A 353 10.18 3.46 -15.38
C PRO A 353 9.81 3.22 -16.85
N SER A 354 10.52 2.33 -17.53
CA SER A 354 10.28 1.96 -18.93
C SER A 354 10.90 0.60 -19.28
N GLY A 355 10.68 0.14 -20.51
CA GLY A 355 11.45 -0.95 -21.13
C GLY A 355 10.90 -2.37 -20.94
N LEU A 356 9.92 -2.57 -20.06
CA LEU A 356 9.22 -3.86 -19.93
C LEU A 356 8.16 -4.05 -21.02
N THR A 357 7.99 -5.29 -21.47
CA THR A 357 7.03 -5.68 -22.52
C THR A 357 6.29 -6.96 -22.15
N SER A 358 5.11 -7.18 -22.72
CA SER A 358 4.37 -8.44 -22.55
C SER A 358 3.44 -8.70 -23.74
N SER A 359 3.28 -9.98 -24.09
CA SER A 359 2.24 -10.44 -25.01
C SER A 359 0.87 -10.51 -24.32
N ASN A 360 0.83 -10.78 -23.01
CA ASN A 360 -0.40 -11.04 -22.25
C ASN A 360 -0.92 -9.83 -21.47
N TYR A 361 -0.03 -8.87 -21.16
CA TYR A 361 -0.38 -7.65 -20.43
C TYR A 361 -0.27 -6.39 -21.29
N ASP A 362 -1.13 -5.43 -21.00
CA ASP A 362 -1.02 -4.05 -21.46
C ASP A 362 -0.40 -3.21 -20.34
N ILE A 363 0.87 -2.84 -20.53
CA ILE A 363 1.71 -2.29 -19.47
C ILE A 363 1.61 -0.77 -19.47
N THR A 364 1.17 -0.19 -18.36
CA THR A 364 1.19 1.25 -18.12
C THR A 364 2.27 1.60 -17.10
N PHE A 365 3.21 2.47 -17.49
CA PHE A 365 4.23 2.97 -16.58
C PHE A 365 3.76 4.22 -15.85
N THR A 366 3.82 4.20 -14.52
CA THR A 366 3.52 5.35 -13.68
C THR A 366 4.80 5.83 -13.02
N LYS A 367 5.04 7.14 -13.11
CA LYS A 367 6.21 7.76 -12.48
C LYS A 367 6.12 7.76 -10.96
N GLY A 368 7.28 7.60 -10.32
CA GLY A 368 7.51 7.91 -8.92
C GLY A 368 8.22 9.26 -8.78
N THR A 369 8.51 9.65 -7.55
CA THR A 369 9.23 10.89 -7.24
C THR A 369 10.50 10.61 -6.46
N LEU A 370 11.63 11.16 -6.91
CA LEU A 370 12.83 11.33 -6.11
C LEU A 370 12.77 12.70 -5.43
N THR A 371 12.69 12.74 -4.11
CA THR A 371 12.81 13.97 -3.33
C THR A 371 14.26 14.17 -2.90
N VAL A 372 14.87 15.24 -3.40
CA VAL A 372 16.22 15.66 -3.02
C VAL A 372 16.11 16.70 -1.92
N TYR A 373 16.67 16.41 -0.74
CA TYR A 373 16.73 17.33 0.38
C TYR A 373 17.97 18.23 0.29
N LYS A 374 17.85 19.47 0.79
CA LYS A 374 18.99 20.38 0.91
C LYS A 374 19.98 19.81 1.93
N LYS A 375 21.29 19.95 1.69
CA LYS A 375 22.33 19.53 2.63
C LYS A 375 22.49 20.56 3.74
N HIS A 376 22.43 20.15 5.00
CA HIS A 376 22.60 21.07 6.11
C HIS A 376 24.07 21.51 6.26
N LEU A 377 24.33 22.77 6.63
CA LEU A 377 25.70 23.29 6.74
C LEU A 377 26.51 22.71 7.90
N ASP A 378 25.87 22.05 8.86
CA ASP A 378 26.54 21.30 9.95
C ASP A 378 26.92 19.86 9.57
N HIS A 379 26.59 19.43 8.35
CA HIS A 379 26.90 18.09 7.86
C HIS A 379 28.42 17.83 7.93
N PRO A 380 28.89 16.62 8.29
CA PRO A 380 30.32 16.33 8.50
C PRO A 380 31.22 16.62 7.29
N ASP A 381 30.70 16.54 6.06
CA ASP A 381 31.44 16.90 4.84
C ASP A 381 31.65 18.42 4.68
N ILE A 382 30.88 19.24 5.40
CA ILE A 382 31.00 20.69 5.39
C ILE A 382 32.10 21.10 6.38
N THR A 383 33.16 21.70 5.87
CA THR A 383 34.32 22.09 6.66
C THR A 383 34.57 23.59 6.59
N ILE A 384 34.64 24.24 7.77
CA ILE A 384 35.13 25.62 7.93
C ILE A 384 36.60 25.53 8.35
N SER A 385 37.49 26.01 7.50
CA SER A 385 38.94 25.85 7.64
C SER A 385 39.70 27.16 7.38
N ASN A 386 41.00 27.15 7.70
CA ASN A 386 41.92 28.27 7.49
C ASN A 386 41.57 29.56 8.24
N ILE A 387 40.91 29.46 9.40
CA ILE A 387 40.67 30.63 10.25
C ILE A 387 41.96 30.95 11.02
N LEU A 388 42.65 32.03 10.64
CA LEU A 388 43.91 32.45 11.26
C LEU A 388 43.66 33.32 12.50
N PRO A 389 44.50 33.20 13.57
CA PRO A 389 44.42 34.09 14.72
C PRO A 389 44.71 35.55 14.36
N VAL A 390 43.98 36.48 14.98
CA VAL A 390 44.18 37.94 14.87
C VAL A 390 44.67 38.51 16.20
N THR A 391 45.19 39.73 16.22
CA THR A 391 45.61 40.43 17.45
C THR A 391 44.68 41.60 17.74
N TYR A 392 44.31 41.77 19.01
CA TYR A 392 43.42 42.82 19.49
C TYR A 392 43.86 44.23 19.04
N ASN A 393 42.97 44.94 18.37
CA ASN A 393 43.15 46.32 17.92
C ASN A 393 41.97 47.24 18.29
N ALA A 394 41.15 46.83 19.26
CA ALA A 394 39.96 47.55 19.70
C ALA A 394 38.87 47.79 18.63
N GLN A 395 38.90 47.05 17.52
CA GLN A 395 37.88 47.06 16.47
C GLN A 395 37.29 45.65 16.28
N ALA A 396 36.17 45.55 15.56
CA ALA A 396 35.58 44.27 15.20
C ALA A 396 36.46 43.51 14.19
N HIS A 397 36.75 42.24 14.46
CA HIS A 397 37.60 41.39 13.63
C HIS A 397 36.79 40.46 12.72
N THR A 398 37.17 40.39 11.44
CA THR A 398 36.52 39.55 10.41
C THR A 398 37.56 38.68 9.67
N PRO A 399 38.17 37.67 10.34
CA PRO A 399 39.18 36.84 9.70
C PRO A 399 38.63 36.09 8.48
N SER A 400 39.45 35.95 7.46
CA SER A 400 39.13 35.13 6.27
C SER A 400 39.14 33.64 6.61
N PHE A 401 38.30 32.87 5.93
CA PHE A 401 38.20 31.42 6.08
C PHE A 401 37.77 30.77 4.76
N THR A 402 37.80 29.45 4.70
CA THR A 402 37.31 28.68 3.55
C THR A 402 36.26 27.68 3.99
N VAL A 403 35.13 27.64 3.28
CA VAL A 403 34.07 26.64 3.45
C VAL A 403 34.14 25.64 2.30
N LYS A 404 34.13 24.35 2.60
CA LYS A 404 34.10 23.27 1.60
C LYS A 404 33.04 22.24 1.90
N ASP A 405 32.43 21.69 0.85
CA ASP A 405 31.62 20.47 0.86
C ASP A 405 32.42 19.37 0.17
N GLY A 406 33.09 18.53 0.98
CA GLY A 406 34.11 17.61 0.49
C GLY A 406 35.23 18.35 -0.26
N SER A 407 35.33 18.13 -1.58
CA SER A 407 36.31 18.80 -2.45
C SER A 407 35.82 20.13 -3.04
N LYS A 408 34.51 20.39 -3.03
CA LYS A 408 33.91 21.63 -3.58
C LYS A 408 34.13 22.79 -2.61
N VAL A 409 34.63 23.92 -3.12
CA VAL A 409 34.68 25.18 -2.35
C VAL A 409 33.33 25.87 -2.48
N LEU A 410 32.71 26.23 -1.36
CA LEU A 410 31.46 26.99 -1.34
C LEU A 410 31.75 28.48 -1.49
N VAL A 411 30.83 29.19 -2.13
CA VAL A 411 30.98 30.59 -2.50
C VAL A 411 30.16 31.48 -1.56
N LEU A 412 30.82 32.43 -0.89
CA LEU A 412 30.18 33.44 -0.05
C LEU A 412 29.20 34.30 -0.88
N GLY A 413 27.99 34.52 -0.37
CA GLY A 413 26.91 35.25 -1.03
C GLY A 413 26.05 34.41 -1.97
N THR A 414 26.56 33.27 -2.45
CA THR A 414 25.82 32.33 -3.31
C THR A 414 25.33 31.12 -2.51
N ASP A 415 26.25 30.41 -1.86
CA ASP A 415 25.93 29.20 -1.08
C ASP A 415 25.60 29.53 0.38
N TYR A 416 26.31 30.48 0.97
CA TYR A 416 26.16 30.88 2.37
C TYR A 416 26.40 32.38 2.58
N THR A 417 25.88 32.91 3.69
CA THR A 417 26.15 34.23 4.26
C THR A 417 26.98 34.07 5.54
N VAL A 418 27.62 35.15 5.99
CA VAL A 418 28.48 35.14 7.18
C VAL A 418 28.06 36.19 8.19
N THR A 419 28.06 35.80 9.47
CA THR A 419 27.96 36.70 10.62
C THR A 419 29.09 36.42 11.61
N TYR A 420 29.45 37.42 12.40
CA TYR A 420 30.45 37.31 13.44
C TYR A 420 29.84 37.77 14.78
N SER A 421 30.13 37.05 15.86
CA SER A 421 29.76 37.42 17.22
C SER A 421 31.00 37.48 18.11
N ASP A 422 30.92 38.28 19.18
CA ASP A 422 31.97 38.43 20.20
C ASP A 422 33.36 38.77 19.63
N ASN A 423 33.39 39.41 18.45
CA ASN A 423 34.57 39.53 17.61
C ASN A 423 35.42 40.78 17.87
N VAL A 424 35.27 41.43 19.02
CA VAL A 424 36.02 42.66 19.38
C VAL A 424 37.03 42.40 20.48
N MET A 425 36.65 41.67 21.53
CA MET A 425 37.48 41.47 22.72
C MET A 425 38.44 40.30 22.53
N ALA A 426 39.61 40.38 23.16
CA ALA A 426 40.54 39.26 23.17
C ALA A 426 40.01 38.15 24.09
N CYS A 427 40.05 36.91 23.62
CA CYS A 427 39.72 35.75 24.43
C CYS A 427 40.91 34.80 24.45
N ASP A 428 41.19 34.21 25.62
CA ASP A 428 42.08 33.05 25.66
C ASP A 428 41.32 31.83 25.11
N LYS A 429 42.02 30.92 24.43
CA LYS A 429 41.42 29.83 23.61
C LYS A 429 40.51 28.85 24.37
N ASP A 430 40.40 28.99 25.70
CA ASP A 430 39.75 28.04 26.61
C ASP A 430 38.51 28.63 27.31
N ALA A 431 38.07 29.85 26.98
CA ALA A 431 36.82 30.43 27.51
C ALA A 431 35.62 29.98 26.64
N ALA A 432 34.75 29.14 27.19
CA ALA A 432 33.56 28.62 26.48
C ALA A 432 32.43 29.67 26.32
N GLU A 433 32.47 30.73 27.13
CA GLU A 433 31.47 31.80 27.15
C GLU A 433 32.06 33.06 26.47
N ASN A 434 31.39 33.58 25.45
CA ASN A 434 31.81 34.73 24.62
C ASN A 434 33.07 34.50 23.75
N ALA A 435 33.32 33.26 23.30
CA ALA A 435 34.37 32.99 22.32
C ALA A 435 34.00 33.64 20.96
N PRO A 436 34.91 34.38 20.32
CA PRO A 436 34.64 35.01 19.04
C PRO A 436 34.33 33.92 18.01
N THR A 437 33.16 34.04 17.41
CA THR A 437 32.58 33.00 16.57
C THR A 437 32.30 33.55 15.18
N VAL A 438 32.58 32.73 14.18
CA VAL A 438 32.09 32.92 12.82
C VAL A 438 30.98 31.93 12.56
N THR A 439 29.83 32.43 12.12
CA THR A 439 28.66 31.62 11.76
C THR A 439 28.42 31.76 10.27
N ILE A 440 28.37 30.63 9.57
CA ILE A 440 27.88 30.56 8.20
C ILE A 440 26.43 30.14 8.22
N LYS A 441 25.59 30.82 7.44
CA LYS A 441 24.17 30.50 7.28
C LYS A 441 23.85 30.34 5.80
N ALA A 442 23.12 29.29 5.43
CA ALA A 442 22.75 29.06 4.03
C ALA A 442 21.98 30.26 3.48
N VAL A 443 22.25 30.62 2.21
CA VAL A 443 21.53 31.72 1.56
C VAL A 443 20.05 31.34 1.41
N GLU A 444 19.16 32.23 1.84
CA GLU A 444 17.72 32.02 1.76
C GLU A 444 17.26 31.94 0.30
N GLY A 445 16.39 30.97 -0.01
CA GLY A 445 15.93 30.72 -1.38
C GLY A 445 16.89 29.91 -2.27
N HIS A 446 18.08 29.53 -1.79
CA HIS A 446 19.00 28.67 -2.56
C HIS A 446 18.60 27.19 -2.47
N ASP A 447 18.77 26.43 -3.55
CA ASP A 447 18.26 25.06 -3.65
C ASP A 447 19.20 23.99 -3.07
N PHE A 448 20.40 24.33 -2.63
CA PHE A 448 21.44 23.33 -2.36
C PHE A 448 21.71 23.09 -0.87
N TYR A 449 21.70 24.15 -0.06
CA TYR A 449 22.10 24.12 1.34
C TYR A 449 21.04 24.71 2.26
N VAL A 450 21.01 24.28 3.53
CA VAL A 450 20.14 24.81 4.59
C VAL A 450 20.88 24.93 5.93
N GLY A 451 20.30 25.70 6.83
CA GLY A 451 20.77 25.80 8.20
C GLY A 451 22.04 26.63 8.34
N GLU A 452 22.74 26.40 9.44
CA GLU A 452 23.92 27.14 9.83
C GLU A 452 24.98 26.25 10.47
N ASN A 453 26.21 26.73 10.48
CA ASN A 453 27.33 26.08 11.15
C ASN A 453 28.26 27.17 11.69
N SER A 454 28.80 26.95 12.88
CA SER A 454 29.57 27.95 13.61
C SER A 454 30.92 27.38 14.02
N LYS A 455 31.95 28.22 13.97
CA LYS A 455 33.29 27.87 14.43
C LYS A 455 33.91 29.02 15.20
N THR A 456 34.58 28.70 16.30
CA THR A 456 35.31 29.69 17.08
C THR A 456 36.65 30.01 16.43
N PHE A 457 37.13 31.23 16.66
CA PHE A 457 38.48 31.65 16.28
C PHE A 457 39.20 32.32 17.46
N THR A 458 40.42 32.80 17.25
CA THR A 458 41.25 33.36 18.34
C THR A 458 41.59 34.82 18.07
N ILE A 459 41.22 35.69 19.02
CA ILE A 459 41.70 37.08 19.11
C ILE A 459 42.74 37.12 20.23
N ARG A 460 44.02 37.29 19.87
CA ARG A 460 45.14 37.34 20.81
C ARG A 460 45.17 38.69 21.53
N LYS A 461 45.42 38.65 22.85
CA LYS A 461 45.63 39.85 23.68
C LYS A 461 46.78 40.71 23.14
N LYS A 462 46.67 42.03 23.29
CA LYS A 462 47.71 43.00 22.91
C LYS A 462 48.67 43.22 24.08
N THR A 463 49.98 43.27 23.84
CA THR A 463 50.94 43.57 24.91
C THR A 463 50.93 45.08 25.21
N LEU A 464 50.88 45.47 26.49
CA LEU A 464 51.09 46.85 26.93
C LEU A 464 52.54 47.25 26.65
N GLU A 465 52.71 48.42 26.05
CA GLU A 465 54.02 48.99 25.69
C GLU A 465 54.16 50.36 26.35
N ASP A 466 55.39 50.77 26.70
CA ASP A 466 55.67 52.05 27.38
C ASP A 466 55.03 53.26 26.67
N GLY A 467 54.92 53.20 25.33
CA GLY A 467 54.31 54.24 24.50
C GLY A 467 52.81 54.44 24.70
N PHE A 468 52.12 53.55 25.42
CA PHE A 468 50.70 53.72 25.73
C PHE A 468 50.48 54.70 26.88
N MET A 469 51.49 54.90 27.72
CA MET A 469 51.40 55.71 28.94
C MET A 469 51.67 57.18 28.63
N SER A 470 50.76 58.07 29.03
CA SER A 470 51.01 59.51 28.94
C SER A 470 52.21 59.92 29.79
N LYS A 471 52.91 60.98 29.39
CA LYS A 471 54.03 61.52 30.15
C LYS A 471 53.58 61.97 31.55
N VAL A 472 54.22 61.46 32.60
CA VAL A 472 54.08 61.93 33.97
C VAL A 472 54.75 63.29 34.13
N ALA A 473 54.01 64.28 34.65
CA ALA A 473 54.54 65.60 34.96
C ALA A 473 55.51 65.54 36.15
N ASP A 474 56.44 66.49 36.23
CA ASP A 474 57.32 66.61 37.39
C ASP A 474 56.48 66.91 38.64
N LEU A 475 56.63 66.10 39.68
CA LEU A 475 55.95 66.28 40.96
C LEU A 475 56.84 67.04 41.93
N THR A 476 56.23 67.64 42.96
CA THR A 476 56.96 68.32 44.04
C THR A 476 56.83 67.50 45.32
N TYR A 477 57.91 67.37 46.08
CA TYR A 477 57.92 66.63 47.34
C TYR A 477 56.82 67.12 48.29
N ASN A 478 56.07 66.20 48.91
CA ASN A 478 55.01 66.54 49.87
C ASN A 478 55.05 65.69 51.15
N GLY A 479 56.16 64.99 51.41
CA GLY A 479 56.36 64.12 52.57
C GLY A 479 55.68 62.75 52.50
N LYS A 480 54.84 62.48 51.49
CA LYS A 480 54.16 61.20 51.26
C LYS A 480 54.64 60.50 49.98
N ALA A 481 54.31 59.22 49.83
CA ALA A 481 54.51 58.50 48.57
C ALA A 481 53.64 59.15 47.48
N GLN A 482 54.23 59.44 46.32
CA GLN A 482 53.58 60.06 45.16
C GLN A 482 53.05 58.98 44.22
N GLU A 483 51.76 58.99 43.94
CA GLU A 483 51.11 58.00 43.07
C GLU A 483 50.50 58.72 41.84
N PRO A 484 51.33 59.24 40.91
CA PRO A 484 50.79 59.82 39.69
C PRO A 484 50.09 58.75 38.87
N ALA A 485 48.86 59.02 38.45
CA ALA A 485 48.07 58.13 37.60
C ALA A 485 48.07 58.64 36.13
N PRO A 486 49.13 58.37 35.33
CA PRO A 486 49.12 58.73 33.92
C PRO A 486 47.99 57.99 33.18
N THR A 487 47.44 58.61 32.14
CA THR A 487 46.43 57.95 31.32
C THR A 487 47.10 56.98 30.34
N LEU A 488 46.56 55.78 30.18
CA LEU A 488 46.98 54.86 29.12
C LEU A 488 46.03 54.96 27.93
N THR A 489 46.58 55.08 26.72
CA THR A 489 45.81 55.12 25.47
C THR A 489 46.34 54.12 24.45
N TYR A 490 45.44 53.35 23.83
CA TYR A 490 45.73 52.44 22.71
C TYR A 490 44.71 52.66 21.59
N ASP A 491 45.18 52.90 20.37
CA ASP A 491 44.37 53.16 19.17
C ASP A 491 43.23 54.20 19.38
N GLY A 492 43.52 55.26 20.13
CA GLY A 492 42.57 56.34 20.41
C GLY A 492 41.60 56.07 21.57
N ILE A 493 41.65 54.90 22.21
CA ILE A 493 40.83 54.56 23.38
C ILE A 493 41.65 54.73 24.66
N THR A 494 41.08 55.43 25.64
CA THR A 494 41.62 55.50 27.01
C THR A 494 41.31 54.20 27.75
N LEU A 495 42.37 53.52 28.21
CA LEU A 495 42.26 52.29 29.00
C LEU A 495 41.80 52.60 30.42
N VAL A 496 41.11 51.66 31.05
CA VAL A 496 40.50 51.85 32.36
C VAL A 496 41.29 51.11 33.44
N GLU A 497 41.76 51.83 34.46
CA GLU A 497 42.43 51.26 35.63
C GLU A 497 41.49 50.31 36.41
N GLY A 498 42.03 49.19 36.90
CA GLY A 498 41.28 48.11 37.55
C GLY A 498 40.60 47.13 36.59
N LYS A 499 40.33 47.55 35.34
CA LYS A 499 39.76 46.71 34.28
C LYS A 499 40.82 46.22 33.29
N ASP A 500 41.60 47.15 32.73
CA ASP A 500 42.59 46.88 31.68
C ASP A 500 44.00 46.74 32.25
N TYR A 501 44.34 47.58 33.23
CA TYR A 501 45.63 47.58 33.90
C TYR A 501 45.51 47.97 35.38
N VAL A 502 46.56 47.73 36.16
CA VAL A 502 46.70 48.21 37.55
C VAL A 502 48.07 48.86 37.74
N PHE A 503 48.14 49.95 38.52
CA PHE A 503 49.41 50.62 38.82
C PHE A 503 50.16 49.98 39.98
N SER A 504 51.49 50.01 39.89
CA SER A 504 52.41 49.83 41.00
C SER A 504 53.53 50.85 40.94
N TYR A 505 54.04 51.23 42.12
CA TYR A 505 55.03 52.30 42.26
C TYR A 505 56.24 51.82 43.06
N ILE A 506 57.43 52.26 42.64
CA ILE A 506 58.67 52.06 43.40
C ILE A 506 59.43 53.39 43.55
N ASN A 507 60.13 53.54 44.68
CA ASN A 507 60.95 54.71 45.03
C ASN A 507 60.23 56.07 44.96
N ASN A 508 58.90 56.09 45.12
CA ASN A 508 58.05 57.23 44.80
C ASN A 508 57.86 58.27 45.94
N LYS A 509 58.72 58.28 46.95
CA LYS A 509 58.55 59.17 48.13
C LYS A 509 59.49 60.39 48.12
N ASP A 510 60.79 60.17 47.93
CA ASP A 510 61.82 61.19 48.10
C ASP A 510 62.17 61.92 46.80
N VAL A 511 62.82 63.07 46.90
CA VAL A 511 63.34 63.82 45.75
C VAL A 511 64.37 62.97 44.99
N ALA A 512 64.11 62.76 43.71
CA ALA A 512 64.95 61.99 42.80
C ALA A 512 64.66 62.35 41.34
N SER A 513 65.70 62.35 40.52
CA SER A 513 65.65 62.56 39.07
C SER A 513 65.47 61.23 38.32
N THR A 514 64.87 61.26 37.14
CA THR A 514 64.75 60.12 36.21
C THR A 514 66.10 59.47 35.83
N THR A 515 67.20 60.20 35.98
CA THR A 515 68.57 59.72 35.73
C THR A 515 69.19 58.97 36.90
N ASP A 516 68.59 59.03 38.09
CA ASP A 516 69.16 58.46 39.30
C ASP A 516 68.98 56.94 39.34
N ALA A 517 69.92 56.24 40.00
CA ALA A 517 69.86 54.78 40.16
C ALA A 517 68.62 54.31 40.95
N LYS A 518 68.03 55.19 41.77
CA LYS A 518 66.78 54.98 42.51
C LYS A 518 65.65 55.93 42.04
N ALA A 519 65.61 56.23 40.74
CA ALA A 519 64.53 57.04 40.16
C ALA A 519 63.15 56.43 40.50
N PRO A 520 62.13 57.27 40.73
CA PRO A 520 60.77 56.79 40.96
C PRO A 520 60.18 56.26 39.65
N VAL A 521 59.52 55.11 39.73
CA VAL A 521 58.95 54.41 38.56
C VAL A 521 57.50 54.06 38.83
N VAL A 522 56.64 54.36 37.85
CA VAL A 522 55.27 53.84 37.77
C VAL A 522 55.24 52.70 36.75
N THR A 523 54.56 51.61 37.10
CA THR A 523 54.35 50.45 36.23
C THR A 523 52.86 50.17 36.12
N ALA A 524 52.32 50.19 34.90
CA ALA A 524 50.98 49.71 34.61
C ALA A 524 51.07 48.25 34.14
N SER A 525 50.59 47.31 34.94
CA SER A 525 50.55 45.88 34.57
C SER A 525 49.17 45.49 34.09
N ALA A 526 49.08 44.72 33.00
CA ALA A 526 47.80 44.26 32.47
C ALA A 526 47.06 43.38 33.51
N VAL A 527 45.75 43.58 33.64
CA VAL A 527 44.91 42.73 34.49
C VAL A 527 44.71 41.37 33.80
N LYS A 528 44.73 40.28 34.58
CA LYS A 528 44.68 38.89 34.08
C LYS A 528 43.55 38.62 33.05
N ASN A 529 42.37 39.20 33.27
CA ASN A 529 41.17 39.03 32.44
C ASN A 529 40.93 40.20 31.47
N SER A 530 41.93 41.05 31.23
CA SER A 530 41.82 42.15 30.27
C SER A 530 42.12 41.71 28.84
N ASN A 531 41.93 42.63 27.89
CA ASN A 531 42.37 42.47 26.49
C ASN A 531 43.89 42.56 26.30
N PHE A 532 44.63 42.81 27.38
CA PHE A 532 46.04 43.12 27.35
C PHE A 532 46.90 42.11 28.11
N THR A 533 48.18 42.08 27.79
CA THR A 533 49.23 41.33 28.50
C THR A 533 50.44 42.21 28.76
N GLY A 534 51.38 41.78 29.61
CA GLY A 534 52.61 42.53 29.86
C GLY A 534 52.41 43.78 30.72
N ALA A 535 53.36 44.70 30.65
CA ALA A 535 53.36 45.93 31.44
C ALA A 535 54.04 47.08 30.70
N ALA A 536 53.58 48.30 30.96
CA ALA A 536 54.20 49.54 30.52
C ALA A 536 54.82 50.23 31.74
N THR A 537 56.04 50.77 31.60
CA THR A 537 56.79 51.40 32.68
C THR A 537 57.22 52.82 32.29
N GLN A 538 57.23 53.72 33.28
CA GLN A 538 57.76 55.06 33.08
C GLN A 538 58.44 55.57 34.35
N LYS A 539 59.63 56.18 34.17
CA LYS A 539 60.31 56.93 35.24
C LYS A 539 59.79 58.36 35.29
N PHE A 540 59.70 58.95 36.48
CA PHE A 540 59.33 60.37 36.64
C PHE A 540 60.27 61.13 37.59
N ASN A 541 60.10 62.44 37.72
CA ASN A 541 60.89 63.28 38.62
C ASN A 541 60.04 63.68 39.84
N ILE A 542 60.66 63.68 41.03
CA ILE A 542 60.15 64.37 42.22
C ILE A 542 61.14 65.48 42.53
N LYS A 543 60.71 66.73 42.35
CA LYS A 543 61.46 67.97 42.62
C LYS A 543 61.36 68.35 44.10
N LYS A 544 62.35 69.13 44.55
CA LYS A 544 62.36 69.69 45.91
C LYS A 544 61.16 70.60 46.14
N ALA A 545 60.59 70.55 47.34
CA ALA A 545 59.51 71.44 47.76
C ALA A 545 60.05 72.83 48.09
N PRO A 546 59.35 73.91 47.72
CA PRO A 546 59.74 75.24 48.18
C PRO A 546 59.51 75.32 49.70
N LEU A 547 60.53 75.76 50.44
CA LEU A 547 60.40 76.10 51.86
C LEU A 547 60.82 77.55 52.05
N THR A 548 59.93 78.33 52.63
CA THR A 548 60.18 79.74 52.91
C THR A 548 60.54 79.91 54.37
N VAL A 549 61.66 80.55 54.64
CA VAL A 549 62.01 81.05 55.99
C VAL A 549 61.73 82.54 55.98
N LYS A 550 60.63 82.92 56.62
CA LYS A 550 60.11 84.30 56.61
C LYS A 550 60.35 84.94 57.97
N ALA A 551 60.93 86.14 57.99
CA ALA A 551 60.90 86.97 59.18
C ALA A 551 59.53 87.65 59.32
N ALA A 552 58.97 87.68 60.52
CA ALA A 552 57.65 88.26 60.76
C ALA A 552 57.65 89.79 60.53
N ASP A 553 56.54 90.31 59.97
CA ASP A 553 56.27 91.74 59.93
C ASP A 553 55.89 92.21 61.34
N VAL A 554 56.45 93.33 61.80
CA VAL A 554 56.22 93.83 63.17
C VAL A 554 55.52 95.18 63.13
N ASN A 555 54.28 95.26 63.60
CA ASN A 555 53.60 96.56 63.69
C ASN A 555 53.80 97.16 65.07
N ILE A 556 54.28 98.41 65.13
CA ILE A 556 54.47 99.13 66.39
C ILE A 556 53.61 100.39 66.40
N ILE A 557 53.13 100.81 67.57
CA ILE A 557 52.55 102.15 67.72
C ILE A 557 53.71 103.14 67.83
N HIS A 558 53.54 104.34 67.25
CA HIS A 558 54.62 105.33 67.19
C HIS A 558 55.24 105.57 68.58
N GLY A 559 56.54 105.31 68.70
CA GLY A 559 57.33 105.52 69.91
C GLY A 559 57.75 104.27 70.71
N SER A 560 57.51 103.05 70.23
CA SER A 560 57.88 101.81 70.94
C SER A 560 59.35 101.36 70.77
N GLU A 561 59.89 100.59 71.73
CA GLU A 561 61.27 100.03 71.71
C GLU A 561 61.49 98.96 70.62
N VAL A 562 62.76 98.60 70.34
CA VAL A 562 63.15 97.62 69.31
C VAL A 562 62.77 96.19 69.76
N PRO A 563 62.00 95.42 68.96
CA PRO A 563 61.53 94.08 69.32
C PRO A 563 62.51 92.94 68.93
N GLU A 564 62.36 91.77 69.54
CA GLU A 564 62.99 90.52 69.06
C GLU A 564 62.34 90.05 67.75
N TYR A 565 63.14 89.51 66.81
CA TYR A 565 62.66 89.12 65.48
C TYR A 565 62.32 87.63 65.43
N GLU A 566 61.01 87.33 65.34
CA GLU A 566 60.54 85.98 65.10
C GLU A 566 60.68 85.61 63.61
N VAL A 567 61.10 84.37 63.37
CA VAL A 567 61.16 83.74 62.05
C VAL A 567 60.20 82.57 62.00
N SER A 568 59.32 82.56 61.01
CA SER A 568 58.43 81.46 60.73
C SER A 568 58.96 80.64 59.55
N TYR A 569 58.68 79.34 59.60
CA TYR A 569 58.93 78.43 58.49
C TYR A 569 57.59 78.13 57.83
N GLU A 570 57.47 78.44 56.55
CA GLU A 570 56.27 78.22 55.76
C GLU A 570 56.61 77.30 54.59
N GLY A 571 55.85 76.23 54.41
CA GLY A 571 56.05 75.27 53.33
C GLY A 571 56.61 73.91 53.74
N PHE A 572 56.78 73.64 55.04
CA PHE A 572 56.95 72.26 55.50
C PHE A 572 55.72 71.44 55.13
N VAL A 573 55.96 70.22 54.66
CA VAL A 573 54.92 69.30 54.23
C VAL A 573 54.81 68.12 55.21
N ALA A 574 53.64 67.49 55.28
CA ALA A 574 53.40 66.28 56.09
C ALA A 574 53.79 66.35 57.59
N GLN A 575 53.65 67.51 58.23
CA GLN A 575 54.03 67.76 59.64
C GLN A 575 55.54 67.66 59.92
N GLU A 576 56.38 67.76 58.89
CA GLU A 576 57.82 67.92 59.06
C GLU A 576 58.14 69.25 59.76
N THR A 577 59.21 69.27 60.54
CA THR A 577 59.67 70.42 61.34
C THR A 577 61.08 70.83 60.93
N ALA A 578 61.65 71.86 61.57
CA ALA A 578 63.01 72.32 61.32
C ALA A 578 64.11 71.24 61.48
N ASP A 579 63.80 70.08 62.06
CA ASP A 579 64.72 68.95 62.23
C ASP A 579 65.15 68.30 60.90
N VAL A 580 64.43 68.55 59.80
CA VAL A 580 64.79 68.07 58.45
C VAL A 580 65.70 69.05 57.69
N LEU A 581 66.03 70.20 58.32
CA LEU A 581 66.93 71.22 57.79
C LEU A 581 68.35 71.07 58.36
N GLU A 582 69.33 71.50 57.59
CA GLU A 582 70.75 71.48 57.95
C GLU A 582 71.31 72.92 57.86
N GLY A 583 72.10 73.39 58.84
CA GLY A 583 72.69 74.75 58.87
C GLY A 583 72.47 75.53 60.20
N THR A 584 72.70 76.85 60.21
CA THR A 584 72.47 77.74 61.38
C THR A 584 71.81 79.06 60.94
N LEU A 585 70.72 79.47 61.60
CA LEU A 585 69.89 80.62 61.22
C LEU A 585 70.40 81.97 61.79
N ALA A 586 70.42 83.03 60.98
CA ALA A 586 70.78 84.41 61.35
C ALA A 586 69.74 85.47 60.87
N VAL A 587 69.48 86.56 61.63
CA VAL A 587 68.46 87.61 61.33
C VAL A 587 68.94 89.05 61.63
N ALA A 588 68.63 90.06 60.78
CA ALA A 588 69.06 91.49 60.93
C ALA A 588 67.97 92.55 60.53
N CYS A 589 67.88 93.72 61.22
CA CYS A 589 66.95 94.84 60.92
C CYS A 589 67.41 96.22 61.50
N ASP A 590 67.11 97.33 60.79
CA ASP A 590 67.63 98.70 61.03
C ASP A 590 66.67 99.69 61.73
N TYR A 591 65.59 99.23 62.39
CA TYR A 591 64.59 100.09 63.05
C TYR A 591 65.10 100.83 64.32
N THR A 592 64.61 102.06 64.57
CA THR A 592 64.83 102.81 65.83
C THR A 592 63.59 103.57 66.34
N LYS A 593 63.52 103.89 67.63
CA LYS A 593 62.39 104.56 68.30
C LYS A 593 61.97 105.95 67.76
N GLU A 594 62.84 106.60 66.97
CA GLU A 594 62.59 107.91 66.36
C GLU A 594 61.87 107.80 65.01
N SER A 595 61.52 106.58 64.57
CA SER A 595 60.99 106.34 63.23
C SER A 595 59.54 106.82 63.08
N ALA A 596 59.29 107.55 61.99
CA ALA A 596 58.05 108.28 61.77
C ALA A 596 56.83 107.37 61.53
N VAL A 597 55.65 107.82 61.97
CA VAL A 597 54.36 107.17 61.72
C VAL A 597 54.19 106.88 60.22
N GLY A 598 53.87 105.64 59.85
CA GLY A 598 53.77 105.18 58.46
C GLY A 598 55.07 104.71 57.79
N SER A 599 56.21 104.65 58.50
CA SER A 599 57.49 104.17 57.94
C SER A 599 57.68 102.64 58.05
N THR A 600 58.50 102.03 57.18
CA THR A 600 58.83 100.59 57.22
C THR A 600 60.33 100.24 57.17
N TYR A 601 60.78 99.24 57.93
CA TYR A 601 62.17 98.70 57.94
C TYR A 601 62.22 97.19 57.71
N ASP A 602 63.23 96.68 56.98
CA ASP A 602 63.34 95.26 56.60
C ASP A 602 64.06 94.39 57.65
N ILE A 603 63.51 93.21 57.92
CA ILE A 603 64.03 92.17 58.83
C ILE A 603 64.46 90.96 57.99
N THR A 604 65.75 90.63 57.87
CA THR A 604 66.26 89.66 56.87
C THR A 604 66.85 88.38 57.49
N PRO A 605 66.28 87.17 57.21
CA PRO A 605 66.83 85.87 57.65
C PRO A 605 67.81 85.20 56.64
N SER A 606 68.74 84.32 57.08
CA SER A 606 69.64 83.52 56.20
C SER A 606 70.28 82.28 56.90
N GLY A 607 70.83 81.31 56.14
CA GLY A 607 71.82 80.33 56.64
C GLY A 607 71.46 78.81 56.67
N LEU A 608 70.34 78.37 56.08
CA LEU A 608 69.83 76.98 56.12
C LEU A 608 69.81 76.26 54.75
N THR A 609 69.87 74.93 54.72
CA THR A 609 69.80 74.03 53.53
C THR A 609 68.97 72.76 53.80
N ALA A 610 68.51 72.03 52.77
CA ALA A 610 67.85 70.72 52.94
C ALA A 610 67.93 69.79 51.71
N LYS A 611 67.79 68.47 51.96
CA LYS A 611 67.74 67.43 50.90
C LYS A 611 66.48 67.51 50.04
N ASN A 612 65.31 67.62 50.67
CA ASN A 612 64.02 67.59 49.98
C ASN A 612 63.38 68.98 49.77
N TYR A 613 64.01 70.05 50.26
CA TYR A 613 63.51 71.42 50.15
C TYR A 613 64.48 72.36 49.44
N ASP A 614 63.92 73.29 48.68
CA ASP A 614 64.60 74.44 48.11
C ASP A 614 64.25 75.68 48.97
N ILE A 615 65.23 76.21 49.70
CA ILE A 615 64.98 77.19 50.77
C ILE A 615 65.09 78.61 50.23
N THR A 616 64.01 79.36 50.38
CA THR A 616 63.95 80.80 50.05
C THR A 616 63.84 81.62 51.33
N PHE A 617 64.70 82.62 51.51
CA PHE A 617 64.64 83.54 52.64
C PHE A 617 63.86 84.80 52.26
N VAL A 618 62.79 85.10 53.01
CA VAL A 618 61.95 86.27 52.76
C VAL A 618 62.05 87.24 53.93
N PRO A 619 62.43 88.51 53.69
CA PRO A 619 62.51 89.50 54.76
C PRO A 619 61.11 89.97 55.21
N GLY A 620 60.96 90.28 56.50
CA GLY A 620 59.77 90.92 57.09
C GLY A 620 59.89 92.45 57.14
N LYS A 621 58.81 93.18 57.45
CA LYS A 621 58.73 94.65 57.54
C LYS A 621 58.17 95.15 58.86
N LEU A 622 58.79 96.16 59.48
CA LEU A 622 58.29 96.80 60.70
C LEU A 622 57.51 98.11 60.40
N THR A 623 56.21 98.26 60.73
CA THR A 623 55.30 99.37 60.28
C THR A 623 54.48 100.06 61.40
N VAL A 624 53.97 101.31 61.25
CA VAL A 624 53.28 102.13 62.31
C VAL A 624 51.85 102.65 61.94
N LEU A 625 50.72 102.34 62.67
CA LEU A 625 49.26 102.42 62.20
C LEU A 625 48.07 102.71 63.24
N VAL A 626 46.78 102.96 62.80
CA VAL A 626 45.39 102.93 63.49
C VAL A 626 44.11 102.65 62.56
N ASP A 627 42.85 102.32 63.08
CA ASP A 627 41.79 101.25 62.70
C ASP A 627 40.27 101.55 62.22
N GLN A 628 39.45 100.51 61.76
CA GLN A 628 38.18 100.39 60.91
C GLN A 628 37.06 99.38 61.42
N ALA A 629 35.77 99.79 61.66
CA ALA A 629 34.70 98.87 62.18
C ALA A 629 33.24 98.96 61.61
N ALA A 630 32.91 99.80 60.61
CA ALA A 630 31.51 100.04 60.19
C ALA A 630 31.01 99.25 58.95
N VAL A 631 31.87 98.46 58.31
CA VAL A 631 31.58 97.87 56.98
C VAL A 631 30.85 96.52 57.06
N ASP A 632 30.97 95.80 58.18
CA ASP A 632 30.52 94.39 58.23
C ASP A 632 29.00 94.19 58.41
N GLN A 633 28.24 95.17 58.91
CA GLN A 633 26.80 94.97 59.17
C GLN A 633 25.94 94.96 57.88
N ALA A 634 26.34 95.67 56.83
CA ALA A 634 25.50 95.88 55.64
C ALA A 634 25.41 94.64 54.72
N ALA A 635 26.39 93.74 54.76
CA ALA A 635 26.41 92.55 53.91
C ALA A 635 25.42 91.47 54.39
N ALA A 636 25.21 91.36 55.70
CA ALA A 636 24.36 90.32 56.28
C ALA A 636 22.85 90.47 55.96
N ASP A 637 22.36 91.72 55.83
CA ASP A 637 20.94 92.00 55.64
C ASP A 637 20.42 91.58 54.23
N ASP A 638 21.26 91.61 53.19
CA ASP A 638 20.88 91.21 51.82
C ASP A 638 20.61 89.69 51.70
N ALA A 639 21.42 88.86 52.38
CA ALA A 639 21.27 87.41 52.33
C ALA A 639 19.96 86.93 53.00
N MET A 640 19.56 87.55 54.11
CA MET A 640 18.31 87.20 54.81
C MET A 640 17.06 87.48 53.95
N GLY A 641 17.09 88.55 53.14
CA GLY A 641 15.98 88.91 52.25
C GLY A 641 15.70 87.86 51.18
N LYS A 642 16.75 87.30 50.58
CA LYS A 642 16.64 86.29 49.52
C LYS A 642 16.16 84.93 50.02
N ILE A 643 16.53 84.53 51.24
CA ILE A 643 16.06 83.28 51.86
C ILE A 643 14.54 83.31 52.11
N THR A 644 13.99 84.48 52.48
CA THR A 644 12.55 84.64 52.74
C THR A 644 11.69 84.48 51.47
N ALA A 645 12.26 84.74 50.30
CA ALA A 645 11.54 84.74 49.03
C ALA A 645 11.26 83.34 48.43
N ILE A 646 11.74 82.25 49.05
CA ILE A 646 11.64 80.88 48.51
C ILE A 646 10.20 80.34 48.48
N GLY A 647 9.37 80.62 49.51
CA GLY A 647 7.96 80.24 49.53
C GLY A 647 7.67 78.72 49.55
N GLU A 648 6.54 78.31 48.96
CA GLU A 648 6.14 76.90 48.82
C GLU A 648 6.96 76.19 47.73
N VAL A 649 7.46 74.98 48.03
CA VAL A 649 8.41 74.26 47.17
C VAL A 649 7.71 73.21 46.33
N ALA A 650 7.77 73.34 45.01
CA ALA A 650 7.35 72.35 44.03
C ALA A 650 8.53 71.93 43.15
N TYR A 651 8.47 70.74 42.52
CA TYR A 651 9.48 70.33 41.53
C TYR A 651 9.29 71.07 40.20
N THR A 652 9.72 72.34 40.19
CA THR A 652 9.64 73.25 39.04
C THR A 652 10.89 74.13 38.98
N GLU A 653 11.21 74.65 37.80
CA GLU A 653 12.36 75.55 37.58
C GLU A 653 12.27 76.83 38.42
N ALA A 654 11.05 77.30 38.70
CA ALA A 654 10.80 78.48 39.52
C ALA A 654 11.26 78.29 40.97
N SER A 655 10.89 77.17 41.61
CA SER A 655 11.34 76.86 42.98
C SER A 655 12.85 76.62 43.04
N LYS A 656 13.44 75.96 42.03
CA LYS A 656 14.89 75.74 41.95
C LYS A 656 15.69 77.04 41.86
N THR A 657 15.25 77.96 41.01
CA THR A 657 15.91 79.26 40.81
C THR A 657 15.96 80.08 42.11
N LEU A 658 14.85 80.09 42.87
CA LEU A 658 14.77 80.81 44.14
C LEU A 658 15.68 80.20 45.22
N ILE A 659 15.75 78.87 45.30
CA ILE A 659 16.63 78.14 46.23
C ILE A 659 18.11 78.40 45.91
N ASP A 660 18.52 78.26 44.65
CA ASP A 660 19.90 78.49 44.21
C ASP A 660 20.34 79.95 44.45
N ALA A 661 19.45 80.92 44.18
CA ALA A 661 19.73 82.34 44.42
C ALA A 661 19.93 82.68 45.91
N ALA A 662 19.14 82.08 46.80
CA ALA A 662 19.28 82.25 48.25
C ALA A 662 20.55 81.59 48.79
N ARG A 663 20.93 80.40 48.30
CA ARG A 663 22.17 79.70 48.67
C ARG A 663 23.42 80.48 48.25
N ASN A 664 23.46 80.95 47.01
CA ASN A 664 24.59 81.75 46.50
C ASN A 664 24.79 83.05 47.29
N ALA A 665 23.71 83.71 47.71
CA ALA A 665 23.79 84.94 48.51
C ALA A 665 24.31 84.69 49.94
N TYR A 666 23.95 83.55 50.54
CA TYR A 666 24.44 83.16 51.86
C TYR A 666 25.92 82.76 51.83
N ASP A 667 26.34 81.98 50.83
CA ASP A 667 27.71 81.48 50.73
C ASP A 667 28.74 82.60 50.50
N ALA A 668 28.33 83.71 49.87
CA ALA A 668 29.16 84.87 49.56
C ALA A 668 29.54 85.76 50.78
N LEU A 669 28.96 85.53 51.96
CA LEU A 669 29.24 86.31 53.17
C LEU A 669 30.53 85.85 53.90
N THR A 670 31.21 86.77 54.60
CA THR A 670 32.31 86.41 55.51
C THR A 670 31.78 85.70 56.77
N ASP A 671 32.63 85.03 57.54
CA ASP A 671 32.18 84.30 58.75
C ASP A 671 31.52 85.23 59.79
N ALA A 672 32.02 86.47 59.93
CA ALA A 672 31.41 87.49 60.79
C ALA A 672 30.05 87.99 60.27
N GLN A 673 29.89 88.10 58.95
CA GLN A 673 28.65 88.48 58.28
C GLN A 673 27.62 87.33 58.25
N LYS A 674 28.06 86.07 58.10
CA LYS A 674 27.23 84.86 58.15
C LYS A 674 26.59 84.66 59.53
N ALA A 675 27.32 84.98 60.59
CA ALA A 675 26.81 84.93 61.97
C ALA A 675 25.62 85.87 62.22
N LEU A 676 25.41 86.88 61.36
CA LEU A 676 24.31 87.83 61.42
C LEU A 676 23.07 87.39 60.61
N VAL A 677 23.13 86.28 59.84
CA VAL A 677 21.98 85.75 59.07
C VAL A 677 21.16 84.78 59.93
N THR A 678 19.86 85.07 60.14
CA THR A 678 19.05 84.38 61.17
C THR A 678 18.02 83.36 60.64
N ASN A 679 17.77 83.28 59.33
CA ASN A 679 16.69 82.49 58.73
C ASN A 679 17.15 81.31 57.84
N LEU A 680 18.40 80.85 57.99
CA LEU A 680 19.01 79.81 57.16
C LEU A 680 18.25 78.47 57.12
N GLU A 681 17.55 78.10 58.19
CA GLU A 681 16.80 76.84 58.29
C GLU A 681 15.72 76.69 57.19
N VAL A 682 15.13 77.82 56.77
CA VAL A 682 14.13 77.89 55.69
C VAL A 682 14.73 77.42 54.36
N LEU A 683 15.95 77.87 54.04
CA LEU A 683 16.67 77.46 52.83
C LEU A 683 16.99 75.95 52.86
N THR A 684 17.50 75.45 53.98
CA THR A 684 17.85 74.01 54.10
C THR A 684 16.64 73.07 54.01
N THR A 685 15.49 73.49 54.54
CA THR A 685 14.23 72.74 54.43
C THR A 685 13.73 72.71 52.98
N ALA A 686 13.81 73.84 52.28
CA ALA A 686 13.38 73.94 50.89
C ALA A 686 14.23 73.07 49.95
N GLU A 687 15.55 73.05 50.13
CA GLU A 687 16.47 72.18 49.39
C GLU A 687 16.13 70.70 49.57
N THR A 688 15.85 70.28 50.81
CA THR A 688 15.48 68.89 51.13
C THR A 688 14.15 68.50 50.48
N THR A 689 13.13 69.35 50.56
CA THR A 689 11.81 69.11 49.93
C THR A 689 11.92 69.00 48.42
N TYR A 690 12.64 69.92 47.77
CA TYR A 690 12.85 69.88 46.32
C TYR A 690 13.60 68.60 45.89
N ALA A 691 14.63 68.20 46.63
CA ALA A 691 15.38 66.96 46.36
C ALA A 691 14.49 65.71 46.47
N ASN A 692 13.61 65.63 47.48
CA ASN A 692 12.67 64.53 47.65
C ASN A 692 11.62 64.48 46.53
N LEU A 693 11.06 65.64 46.13
CA LEU A 693 10.10 65.72 45.03
C LEU A 693 10.74 65.35 43.68
N LYS A 694 11.99 65.78 43.45
CA LYS A 694 12.79 65.36 42.29
C LYS A 694 12.98 63.84 42.27
N ALA A 695 13.42 63.25 43.38
CA ALA A 695 13.65 61.81 43.48
C ALA A 695 12.35 61.00 43.27
N ALA A 696 11.20 61.49 43.76
CA ALA A 696 9.91 60.86 43.54
C ALA A 696 9.46 60.93 42.06
N ALA A 697 9.67 62.08 41.40
CA ALA A 697 9.36 62.24 39.97
C ALA A 697 10.27 61.39 39.07
N GLU A 698 11.57 61.34 39.38
CA GLU A 698 12.55 60.50 38.67
C GLU A 698 12.25 59.00 38.85
N LYS A 699 11.86 58.57 40.05
CA LYS A 699 11.42 57.19 40.31
C LYS A 699 10.16 56.84 39.51
N ALA A 700 9.14 57.69 39.51
CA ALA A 700 7.90 57.44 38.76
C ALA A 700 8.15 57.34 37.24
N ALA A 701 9.04 58.19 36.70
CA ALA A 701 9.43 58.11 35.29
C ALA A 701 10.22 56.83 34.96
N ALA A 702 11.11 56.40 35.86
CA ALA A 702 11.86 55.16 35.71
C ALA A 702 10.96 53.91 35.79
N ASP A 703 9.99 53.90 36.70
CA ASP A 703 9.03 52.80 36.85
C ASP A 703 8.13 52.67 35.60
N GLN A 704 7.67 53.80 35.03
CA GLN A 704 6.91 53.81 33.78
C GLN A 704 7.76 53.31 32.59
N LEU A 705 9.02 53.75 32.48
CA LEU A 705 9.93 53.31 31.42
C LEU A 705 10.20 51.80 31.47
N ALA A 706 10.35 51.23 32.69
CA ALA A 706 10.50 49.79 32.89
C ALA A 706 9.24 49.01 32.46
N ALA A 707 8.05 49.52 32.81
CA ALA A 707 6.79 48.92 32.39
C ALA A 707 6.58 49.00 30.86
N ASP A 708 6.88 50.15 30.24
CA ASP A 708 6.75 50.36 28.78
C ASP A 708 7.65 49.40 27.98
N ALA A 709 8.87 49.14 28.48
CA ALA A 709 9.78 48.16 27.87
C ALA A 709 9.19 46.74 27.86
N VAL A 710 8.48 46.35 28.92
CA VAL A 710 7.77 45.06 28.99
C VAL A 710 6.52 45.05 28.12
N ILE A 711 5.72 46.13 28.11
CA ILE A 711 4.56 46.29 27.23
C ILE A 711 4.96 46.10 25.76
N ALA A 712 6.09 46.69 25.34
CA ALA A 712 6.61 46.55 23.98
C ALA A 712 6.99 45.10 23.65
N LYS A 713 7.62 44.37 24.58
CA LYS A 713 7.94 42.94 24.42
C LYS A 713 6.68 42.07 24.33
N ILE A 714 5.67 42.33 25.18
CA ILE A 714 4.39 41.64 25.12
C ILE A 714 3.67 41.92 23.78
N THR A 715 3.74 43.16 23.29
CA THR A 715 3.17 43.55 21.99
C THR A 715 3.86 42.85 20.83
N ALA A 716 5.19 42.65 20.93
CA ALA A 716 5.99 41.98 19.90
C ALA A 716 5.70 40.48 19.77
N ILE A 717 5.00 39.85 20.72
CA ILE A 717 4.60 38.43 20.62
C ILE A 717 3.75 38.19 19.36
N GLY A 718 2.86 39.13 19.02
CA GLY A 718 2.04 39.06 17.81
C GLY A 718 1.16 37.80 17.74
N GLU A 719 1.05 37.22 16.55
CA GLU A 719 0.35 35.97 16.31
C GLU A 719 1.17 34.78 16.82
N VAL A 720 0.54 33.90 17.60
CA VAL A 720 1.22 32.78 18.25
C VAL A 720 1.16 31.53 17.38
N ALA A 721 2.33 31.04 16.99
CA ALA A 721 2.51 29.76 16.31
C ALA A 721 3.35 28.79 17.16
N TYR A 722 3.29 27.49 16.89
CA TYR A 722 4.18 26.51 17.52
C TYR A 722 5.56 26.52 16.84
N THR A 723 6.32 27.57 17.09
CA THR A 723 7.66 27.80 16.55
C THR A 723 8.63 28.24 17.63
N THR A 724 9.93 28.06 17.38
CA THR A 724 10.99 28.53 18.29
C THR A 724 10.95 30.05 18.47
N GLU A 725 10.57 30.79 17.43
CA GLU A 725 10.46 32.25 17.45
C GLU A 725 9.33 32.73 18.38
N SER A 726 8.10 32.23 18.21
CA SER A 726 6.99 32.58 19.10
C SER A 726 7.30 32.19 20.55
N LYS A 727 7.95 31.05 20.79
CA LYS A 727 8.37 30.63 22.14
C LYS A 727 9.40 31.58 22.76
N ALA A 728 10.40 31.99 21.98
CA ALA A 728 11.43 32.91 22.45
C ALA A 728 10.86 34.28 22.80
N LEU A 729 9.90 34.79 22.02
CA LEU A 729 9.22 36.05 22.29
C LEU A 729 8.37 35.98 23.58
N ILE A 730 7.59 34.91 23.75
CA ILE A 730 6.79 34.67 24.97
C ILE A 730 7.70 34.54 26.20
N ASP A 731 8.78 33.76 26.12
CA ASP A 731 9.73 33.58 27.23
C ASP A 731 10.43 34.90 27.59
N ALA A 732 10.86 35.66 26.58
CA ALA A 732 11.49 36.97 26.79
C ALA A 732 10.53 37.96 27.47
N ALA A 733 9.25 37.98 27.08
CA ALA A 733 8.23 38.81 27.70
C ALA A 733 7.90 38.35 29.13
N ARG A 734 7.79 37.03 29.37
CA ARG A 734 7.54 36.45 30.70
C ARG A 734 8.69 36.72 31.68
N ASN A 735 9.93 36.53 31.23
CA ASN A 735 11.10 36.78 32.06
C ASN A 735 11.19 38.26 32.42
N ALA A 736 11.06 39.16 31.44
CA ALA A 736 11.09 40.60 31.67
C ALA A 736 9.95 41.07 32.60
N TYR A 737 8.73 40.53 32.46
CA TYR A 737 7.61 40.83 33.36
C TYR A 737 7.86 40.33 34.79
N SER A 738 8.52 39.18 34.95
CA SER A 738 8.78 38.57 36.27
C SER A 738 9.85 39.32 37.07
N GLU A 739 10.74 40.03 36.39
CA GLU A 739 11.79 40.88 37.00
C GLU A 739 11.26 42.23 37.51
N LEU A 740 10.06 42.66 37.10
CA LEU A 740 9.46 43.92 37.55
C LEU A 740 9.06 43.87 39.03
N THR A 741 9.09 45.03 39.69
CA THR A 741 8.49 45.22 41.02
C THR A 741 6.95 45.23 40.94
N GLU A 742 6.25 45.06 42.06
CA GLU A 742 4.78 45.06 42.06
C GLU A 742 4.18 46.41 41.60
N ASP A 743 4.82 47.52 41.96
CA ASP A 743 4.43 48.86 41.48
C ASP A 743 4.60 49.00 39.96
N GLN A 744 5.67 48.44 39.39
CA GLN A 744 5.92 48.45 37.95
C GLN A 744 4.99 47.49 37.18
N LYS A 745 4.69 46.31 37.74
CA LYS A 745 3.74 45.36 37.14
C LYS A 745 2.34 45.95 37.03
N ALA A 746 1.92 46.76 38.02
CA ALA A 746 0.63 47.45 37.99
C ALA A 746 0.49 48.43 36.80
N LEU A 747 1.61 48.88 36.22
CA LEU A 747 1.65 49.75 35.04
C LEU A 747 1.61 48.99 33.71
N VAL A 748 1.83 47.66 33.71
CA VAL A 748 1.79 46.82 32.50
C VAL A 748 0.34 46.47 32.14
N ASN A 749 -0.24 47.25 31.23
CA ASN A 749 -1.67 47.17 30.90
C ASN A 749 -2.08 46.03 29.95
N ASN A 750 -1.13 45.34 29.30
CA ASN A 750 -1.39 44.29 28.31
C ASN A 750 -0.99 42.88 28.77
N TYR A 751 -0.83 42.66 30.09
CA TYR A 751 -0.41 41.36 30.65
C TYR A 751 -1.30 40.18 30.22
N GLU A 752 -2.60 40.39 30.00
CA GLU A 752 -3.53 39.35 29.52
C GLU A 752 -3.16 38.80 28.13
N VAL A 753 -2.47 39.60 27.30
CA VAL A 753 -1.95 39.14 26.01
C VAL A 753 -0.86 38.09 26.20
N LEU A 754 0.02 38.28 27.19
CA LEU A 754 1.08 37.32 27.52
C LEU A 754 0.50 35.98 28.00
N THR A 755 -0.49 36.00 28.90
CA THR A 755 -1.11 34.77 29.42
C THR A 755 -1.93 34.04 28.34
N THR A 756 -2.60 34.78 27.46
CA THR A 756 -3.30 34.23 26.30
C THR A 756 -2.31 33.58 25.32
N ALA A 757 -1.17 34.22 25.08
CA ALA A 757 -0.14 33.70 24.20
C ALA A 757 0.47 32.39 24.73
N GLU A 758 0.77 32.32 26.02
CA GLU A 758 1.26 31.10 26.67
C GLU A 758 0.29 29.94 26.55
N THR A 759 -0.99 30.20 26.82
CA THR A 759 -2.06 29.20 26.71
C THR A 759 -2.20 28.72 25.26
N THR A 760 -2.18 29.65 24.30
CA THR A 760 -2.28 29.33 22.87
C THR A 760 -1.10 28.48 22.42
N TYR A 761 0.13 28.85 22.78
CA TYR A 761 1.32 28.08 22.47
C TYR A 761 1.27 26.67 23.07
N ALA A 762 0.84 26.53 24.34
CA ALA A 762 0.70 25.24 24.99
C ALA A 762 -0.33 24.33 24.28
N ASN A 763 -1.46 24.90 23.83
CA ASN A 763 -2.47 24.17 23.07
C ASN A 763 -1.95 23.75 21.68
N LEU A 764 -1.25 24.64 20.97
CA LEU A 764 -0.66 24.32 19.67
C LEU A 764 0.42 23.25 19.79
N LYS A 765 1.26 23.33 20.84
CA LYS A 765 2.24 22.29 21.18
C LYS A 765 1.54 20.95 21.40
N ALA A 766 0.51 20.90 22.24
CA ALA A 766 -0.23 19.68 22.53
C ALA A 766 -0.90 19.10 21.28
N ALA A 767 -1.44 19.94 20.39
CA ALA A 767 -2.03 19.51 19.13
C ALA A 767 -0.97 18.95 18.16
N ALA A 768 0.20 19.57 18.06
CA ALA A 768 1.30 19.09 17.24
C ALA A 768 1.87 17.76 17.77
N GLU A 769 2.05 17.64 19.08
CA GLU A 769 2.49 16.40 19.74
C GLU A 769 1.46 15.27 19.57
N LYS A 770 0.15 15.57 19.69
CA LYS A 770 -0.92 14.61 19.39
C LYS A 770 -0.89 14.17 17.93
N ALA A 771 -0.74 15.10 16.98
CA ALA A 771 -0.68 14.77 15.55
C ALA A 771 0.53 13.87 15.23
N ALA A 772 1.69 14.14 15.83
CA ALA A 772 2.88 13.29 15.68
C ALA A 772 2.68 11.89 16.30
N ALA A 773 2.05 11.80 17.47
CA ALA A 773 1.72 10.54 18.11
C ALA A 773 0.71 9.71 17.30
N ASP A 774 -0.32 10.37 16.74
CA ASP A 774 -1.32 9.72 15.90
C ASP A 774 -0.70 9.18 14.60
N GLN A 775 0.23 9.94 13.99
CA GLN A 775 0.98 9.51 12.82
C GLN A 775 1.89 8.31 13.12
N LEU A 776 2.54 8.29 14.29
CA LEU A 776 3.38 7.17 14.74
C LEU A 776 2.54 5.90 14.95
N ALA A 777 1.40 6.00 15.64
CA ALA A 777 0.50 4.87 15.89
C ALA A 777 -0.07 4.28 14.59
N ALA A 778 -0.43 5.13 13.62
CA ALA A 778 -0.83 4.68 12.30
C ALA A 778 0.34 4.03 11.52
N GLY A 779 1.54 4.59 11.63
CA GLY A 779 2.78 4.04 11.05
C GLY A 779 3.07 2.61 11.51
N GLU A 780 2.94 2.32 12.81
CA GLU A 780 3.12 0.96 13.34
C GLU A 780 2.16 -0.05 12.72
N VAL A 781 0.91 0.35 12.45
CA VAL A 781 -0.07 -0.50 11.77
C VAL A 781 0.28 -0.68 10.30
N ILE A 782 0.70 0.39 9.60
CA ILE A 782 1.18 0.33 8.21
C ILE A 782 2.32 -0.69 8.08
N ASP A 783 3.30 -0.64 8.98
CA ASP A 783 4.45 -1.56 9.00
C ASP A 783 4.02 -3.00 9.26
N LYS A 784 3.05 -3.23 10.16
CA LYS A 784 2.48 -4.57 10.37
C LYS A 784 1.74 -5.10 9.15
N ILE A 785 1.02 -4.25 8.43
CA ILE A 785 0.35 -4.61 7.18
C ILE A 785 1.39 -4.96 6.10
N ILE A 786 2.48 -4.19 6.00
CA ILE A 786 3.60 -4.48 5.09
C ILE A 786 4.25 -5.83 5.44
N ALA A 787 4.41 -6.12 6.73
CA ALA A 787 5.04 -7.36 7.21
C ALA A 787 4.24 -8.64 6.88
N ILE A 788 2.96 -8.54 6.52
CA ILE A 788 2.17 -9.69 6.06
C ILE A 788 2.80 -10.34 4.83
N GLY A 789 3.30 -9.52 3.89
CA GLY A 789 3.95 -10.01 2.68
C GLY A 789 3.04 -10.89 1.82
N GLU A 790 3.60 -11.99 1.30
CA GLU A 790 2.86 -12.98 0.52
C GLU A 790 1.93 -13.81 1.42
N VAL A 791 0.64 -13.85 1.08
CA VAL A 791 -0.36 -14.54 1.88
C VAL A 791 -0.37 -16.02 1.56
N VAL A 792 0.03 -16.83 2.54
CA VAL A 792 0.06 -18.29 2.46
C VAL A 792 -0.77 -18.92 3.59
N TYR A 793 -1.33 -20.12 3.37
CA TYR A 793 -2.10 -20.82 4.40
C TYR A 793 -1.19 -21.48 5.45
N THR A 794 -0.67 -20.68 6.37
CA THR A 794 0.15 -21.10 7.51
C THR A 794 -0.27 -20.36 8.79
N ASP A 795 0.05 -20.93 9.95
CA ASP A 795 -0.21 -20.28 11.24
C ASP A 795 0.58 -18.96 11.38
N ALA A 796 1.80 -18.90 10.84
CA ALA A 796 2.63 -17.69 10.86
C ALA A 796 2.00 -16.54 10.07
N CYS A 797 1.52 -16.80 8.86
CA CYS A 797 0.83 -15.78 8.06
C CYS A 797 -0.47 -15.32 8.74
N LYS A 798 -1.22 -16.24 9.35
CA LYS A 798 -2.43 -15.90 10.11
C LYS A 798 -2.14 -15.00 11.30
N ALA A 799 -1.07 -15.29 12.04
CA ALA A 799 -0.65 -14.48 13.17
C ALA A 799 -0.27 -13.05 12.76
N LEU A 800 0.37 -12.86 11.60
CA LEU A 800 0.69 -11.53 11.07
C LEU A 800 -0.57 -10.75 10.69
N ILE A 801 -1.52 -11.38 9.99
CA ILE A 801 -2.81 -10.78 9.62
C ILE A 801 -3.59 -10.38 10.89
N ASP A 802 -3.69 -11.28 11.87
CA ASP A 802 -4.40 -11.02 13.12
C ASP A 802 -3.71 -9.90 13.93
N ALA A 803 -2.38 -9.88 13.98
CA ALA A 803 -1.64 -8.82 14.65
C ALA A 803 -1.88 -7.46 13.98
N ALA A 804 -1.89 -7.39 12.65
CA ALA A 804 -2.19 -6.17 11.91
C ALA A 804 -3.64 -5.71 12.13
N ARG A 805 -4.62 -6.63 12.09
CA ARG A 805 -6.04 -6.33 12.35
C ARG A 805 -6.27 -5.85 13.77
N ASN A 806 -5.75 -6.55 14.77
CA ASN A 806 -5.89 -6.16 16.17
C ASN A 806 -5.25 -4.78 16.43
N ALA A 807 -4.09 -4.52 15.85
CA ALA A 807 -3.42 -3.23 15.97
C ALA A 807 -4.24 -2.11 15.30
N TYR A 808 -4.78 -2.36 14.09
CA TYR A 808 -5.66 -1.42 13.41
C TYR A 808 -6.94 -1.14 14.22
N ASP A 809 -7.59 -2.17 14.75
CA ASP A 809 -8.86 -2.02 15.48
C ASP A 809 -8.70 -1.24 16.78
N ALA A 810 -7.52 -1.34 17.42
CA ALA A 810 -7.16 -0.58 18.62
C ALA A 810 -6.94 0.92 18.39
N LEU A 811 -6.75 1.37 17.14
CA LEU A 811 -6.57 2.78 16.81
C LEU A 811 -7.87 3.60 17.01
N THR A 812 -7.69 4.87 17.37
CA THR A 812 -8.78 5.86 17.37
C THR A 812 -9.23 6.19 15.94
N ALA A 813 -10.37 6.89 15.79
CA ALA A 813 -10.89 7.27 14.47
C ALA A 813 -9.90 8.16 13.68
N ASP A 814 -9.28 9.14 14.35
CA ASP A 814 -8.29 10.04 13.73
C ASP A 814 -7.05 9.25 13.26
N GLN A 815 -6.58 8.30 14.07
CA GLN A 815 -5.44 7.44 13.74
C GLN A 815 -5.75 6.48 12.59
N LYS A 816 -6.96 5.89 12.56
CA LYS A 816 -7.39 5.01 11.46
C LYS A 816 -7.40 5.73 10.11
N ALA A 817 -7.78 7.00 10.09
CA ALA A 817 -7.79 7.81 8.86
C ALA A 817 -6.38 8.01 8.25
N LEU A 818 -5.32 7.85 9.06
CA LEU A 818 -3.92 7.96 8.63
C LEU A 818 -3.35 6.63 8.10
N VAL A 819 -4.05 5.50 8.26
CA VAL A 819 -3.61 4.19 7.75
C VAL A 819 -3.97 4.07 6.27
N THR A 820 -2.99 4.33 5.41
CA THR A 820 -3.21 4.45 3.95
C THR A 820 -3.33 3.14 3.18
N ASN A 821 -2.92 2.01 3.78
CA ASN A 821 -2.85 0.69 3.13
C ASN A 821 -3.83 -0.34 3.72
N ILE A 822 -4.92 0.10 4.37
CA ILE A 822 -5.92 -0.80 4.97
C ILE A 822 -6.53 -1.80 3.97
N GLU A 823 -6.64 -1.43 2.69
CA GLU A 823 -7.12 -2.34 1.65
C GLU A 823 -6.24 -3.58 1.51
N VAL A 824 -4.92 -3.46 1.70
CA VAL A 824 -3.98 -4.59 1.66
C VAL A 824 -4.32 -5.61 2.75
N LEU A 825 -4.64 -5.16 3.97
CA LEU A 825 -5.06 -6.04 5.06
C LEU A 825 -6.37 -6.76 4.73
N THR A 826 -7.36 -6.04 4.20
CA THR A 826 -8.65 -6.65 3.83
C THR A 826 -8.52 -7.68 2.69
N VAL A 827 -7.62 -7.41 1.73
CA VAL A 827 -7.29 -8.36 0.67
C VAL A 827 -6.59 -9.57 1.27
N ALA A 828 -5.64 -9.38 2.18
CA ALA A 828 -4.92 -10.47 2.83
C ALA A 828 -5.83 -11.41 3.61
N GLU A 829 -6.79 -10.87 4.38
CA GLU A 829 -7.78 -11.66 5.12
C GLU A 829 -8.64 -12.52 4.19
N ARG A 830 -9.13 -11.93 3.10
CA ARG A 830 -9.94 -12.63 2.10
C ARG A 830 -9.12 -13.72 1.41
N THR A 831 -7.88 -13.42 1.03
CA THR A 831 -6.98 -14.38 0.39
C THR A 831 -6.70 -15.56 1.32
N TYR A 832 -6.39 -15.30 2.60
CA TYR A 832 -6.18 -16.35 3.59
C TYR A 832 -7.42 -17.23 3.76
N ALA A 833 -8.62 -16.63 3.85
CA ALA A 833 -9.88 -17.38 3.94
C ALA A 833 -10.14 -18.29 2.73
N ASN A 834 -9.85 -17.80 1.52
CA ASN A 834 -9.97 -18.60 0.29
C ASN A 834 -8.96 -19.75 0.26
N LEU A 835 -7.71 -19.51 0.64
CA LEU A 835 -6.67 -20.55 0.72
C LEU A 835 -7.03 -21.62 1.76
N LYS A 836 -7.56 -21.20 2.92
CA LYS A 836 -8.08 -22.11 3.94
C LYS A 836 -9.18 -23.00 3.38
N ALA A 837 -10.19 -22.41 2.73
CA ALA A 837 -11.30 -23.15 2.15
C ALA A 837 -10.84 -24.13 1.06
N ALA A 838 -9.87 -23.73 0.23
CA ALA A 838 -9.28 -24.60 -0.78
C ALA A 838 -8.53 -25.80 -0.15
N ALA A 839 -7.75 -25.55 0.91
CA ALA A 839 -7.04 -26.60 1.64
C ALA A 839 -8.00 -27.57 2.35
N GLU A 840 -9.06 -27.06 2.98
CA GLU A 840 -10.11 -27.88 3.61
C GLU A 840 -10.88 -28.71 2.58
N LYS A 841 -11.22 -28.12 1.42
CA LYS A 841 -11.82 -28.86 0.31
C LYS A 841 -10.90 -29.97 -0.20
N ALA A 842 -9.62 -29.68 -0.43
CA ALA A 842 -8.65 -30.68 -0.88
C ALA A 842 -8.49 -31.84 0.13
N ALA A 843 -8.50 -31.55 1.43
CA ALA A 843 -8.46 -32.56 2.48
C ALA A 843 -9.75 -33.42 2.49
N ALA A 844 -10.92 -32.79 2.34
CA ALA A 844 -12.21 -33.50 2.27
C ALA A 844 -12.31 -34.37 1.01
N ASP A 845 -11.88 -33.85 -0.15
CA ASP A 845 -11.86 -34.58 -1.41
C ASP A 845 -10.93 -35.81 -1.32
N LYS A 846 -9.77 -35.64 -0.69
CA LYS A 846 -8.86 -36.76 -0.40
C LYS A 846 -9.47 -37.80 0.53
N LEU A 847 -10.12 -37.38 1.63
CA LEU A 847 -10.77 -38.30 2.56
C LEU A 847 -11.86 -39.13 1.87
N ALA A 848 -12.70 -38.49 1.04
CA ALA A 848 -13.73 -39.18 0.26
C ALA A 848 -13.14 -40.21 -0.72
N ALA A 849 -12.01 -39.88 -1.36
CA ALA A 849 -11.30 -40.81 -2.22
C ALA A 849 -10.65 -41.97 -1.44
N ASP A 850 -10.03 -41.68 -0.29
CA ASP A 850 -9.42 -42.69 0.59
C ASP A 850 -10.46 -43.71 1.09
N GLU A 851 -11.69 -43.28 1.43
CA GLU A 851 -12.79 -44.20 1.78
C GLU A 851 -13.13 -45.18 0.64
N VAL A 852 -13.09 -44.72 -0.62
CA VAL A 852 -13.31 -45.58 -1.79
C VAL A 852 -12.12 -46.51 -2.01
N ILE A 853 -10.89 -46.01 -1.86
CA ILE A 853 -9.66 -46.81 -1.95
C ILE A 853 -9.70 -47.96 -0.93
N ASP A 854 -10.11 -47.70 0.30
CA ASP A 854 -10.24 -48.70 1.36
C ASP A 854 -11.31 -49.74 1.02
N LYS A 855 -12.47 -49.32 0.50
CA LYS A 855 -13.53 -50.23 0.03
C LYS A 855 -13.08 -51.12 -1.12
N ILE A 856 -12.34 -50.57 -2.08
CA ILE A 856 -11.75 -51.35 -3.19
C ILE A 856 -10.73 -52.35 -2.65
N THR A 857 -9.89 -51.94 -1.69
CA THR A 857 -8.89 -52.80 -1.05
C THR A 857 -9.54 -53.96 -0.29
N ALA A 858 -10.69 -53.71 0.36
CA ALA A 858 -11.44 -54.71 1.11
C ALA A 858 -12.07 -55.82 0.26
N ILE A 859 -12.16 -55.67 -1.07
CA ILE A 859 -12.68 -56.71 -1.97
C ILE A 859 -11.82 -57.98 -1.87
N GLY A 860 -10.49 -57.82 -1.76
CA GLY A 860 -9.56 -58.94 -1.60
C GLY A 860 -9.61 -59.95 -2.75
N GLU A 861 -9.56 -61.24 -2.42
CA GLU A 861 -9.66 -62.33 -3.40
C GLU A 861 -11.11 -62.49 -3.89
N VAL A 862 -11.30 -62.49 -5.21
CA VAL A 862 -12.63 -62.50 -5.82
C VAL A 862 -13.18 -63.93 -5.86
N ALA A 863 -14.30 -64.14 -5.18
CA ALA A 863 -15.02 -65.41 -5.14
C ALA A 863 -16.50 -65.22 -5.50
N TYR A 864 -17.13 -66.21 -6.14
CA TYR A 864 -18.56 -66.15 -6.47
C TYR A 864 -19.43 -66.42 -5.24
N THR A 865 -19.52 -65.40 -4.39
CA THR A 865 -20.30 -65.38 -3.15
C THR A 865 -21.05 -64.07 -3.05
N GLU A 866 -22.14 -64.07 -2.29
CA GLU A 866 -22.93 -62.86 -2.02
C GLU A 866 -22.09 -61.79 -1.28
N ALA A 867 -21.21 -62.22 -0.38
CA ALA A 867 -20.34 -61.32 0.36
C ALA A 867 -19.37 -60.55 -0.56
N CYS A 868 -18.73 -61.24 -1.50
CA CYS A 868 -17.83 -60.61 -2.47
C CYS A 868 -18.60 -59.68 -3.43
N LYS A 869 -19.80 -60.08 -3.88
CA LYS A 869 -20.67 -59.23 -4.70
C LYS A 869 -21.02 -57.92 -4.00
N ASN A 870 -21.40 -58.00 -2.73
CA ASN A 870 -21.77 -56.82 -1.94
C ASN A 870 -20.58 -55.87 -1.75
N LEU A 871 -19.36 -56.38 -1.60
CA LEU A 871 -18.16 -55.55 -1.53
C LEU A 871 -17.87 -54.84 -2.85
N ILE A 872 -17.97 -55.55 -3.98
CA ILE A 872 -17.80 -54.97 -5.34
C ILE A 872 -18.86 -53.90 -5.63
N ASP A 873 -20.14 -54.22 -5.39
CA ASP A 873 -21.24 -53.28 -5.60
C ASP A 873 -21.11 -52.05 -4.68
N ALA A 874 -20.72 -52.24 -3.42
CA ALA A 874 -20.51 -51.13 -2.48
C ALA A 874 -19.33 -50.24 -2.91
N ALA A 875 -18.22 -50.82 -3.37
CA ALA A 875 -17.08 -50.06 -3.87
C ALA A 875 -17.43 -49.29 -5.16
N ARG A 876 -18.16 -49.91 -6.11
CA ARG A 876 -18.62 -49.25 -7.33
C ARG A 876 -19.60 -48.13 -7.05
N ASN A 877 -20.58 -48.34 -6.18
CA ASN A 877 -21.55 -47.32 -5.81
C ASN A 877 -20.90 -46.15 -5.08
N ALA A 878 -19.92 -46.42 -4.20
CA ALA A 878 -19.16 -45.36 -3.53
C ALA A 878 -18.30 -44.57 -4.53
N TYR A 879 -17.66 -45.25 -5.50
CA TYR A 879 -16.90 -44.59 -6.56
C TYR A 879 -17.76 -43.74 -7.50
N THR A 880 -18.96 -44.22 -7.89
CA THR A 880 -19.85 -43.47 -8.78
C THR A 880 -20.45 -42.23 -8.13
N ALA A 881 -20.58 -42.23 -6.80
CA ALA A 881 -21.06 -41.09 -6.02
C ALA A 881 -20.03 -39.96 -5.86
N LEU A 882 -18.75 -40.20 -6.15
CA LEU A 882 -17.71 -39.17 -6.09
C LEU A 882 -17.87 -38.12 -7.20
N THR A 883 -17.39 -36.90 -6.93
CA THR A 883 -17.19 -35.87 -7.97
C THR A 883 -15.99 -36.22 -8.88
N GLU A 884 -15.87 -35.58 -10.04
CA GLU A 884 -14.76 -35.85 -10.97
C GLU A 884 -13.39 -35.55 -10.35
N ASP A 885 -13.26 -34.46 -9.57
CA ASP A 885 -12.05 -34.11 -8.83
C ASP A 885 -11.67 -35.20 -7.81
N GLN A 886 -12.66 -35.75 -7.11
CA GLN A 886 -12.47 -36.82 -6.13
C GLN A 886 -12.13 -38.16 -6.80
N LYS A 887 -12.77 -38.50 -7.93
CA LYS A 887 -12.48 -39.73 -8.70
C LYS A 887 -11.04 -39.76 -9.17
N ALA A 888 -10.47 -38.62 -9.55
CA ALA A 888 -9.07 -38.51 -9.98
C ALA A 888 -8.08 -38.89 -8.87
N LEU A 889 -8.49 -38.80 -7.59
CA LEU A 889 -7.67 -39.17 -6.43
C LEU A 889 -7.76 -40.67 -6.09
N VAL A 890 -8.68 -41.45 -6.70
CA VAL A 890 -8.82 -42.89 -6.45
C VAL A 890 -7.76 -43.66 -7.24
N THR A 891 -6.71 -44.12 -6.55
CA THR A 891 -5.50 -44.67 -7.19
C THR A 891 -5.60 -46.14 -7.58
N ASN A 892 -6.54 -46.91 -7.02
CA ASN A 892 -6.66 -48.36 -7.20
C ASN A 892 -7.90 -48.79 -7.99
N LEU A 893 -8.49 -47.90 -8.80
CA LEU A 893 -9.69 -48.18 -9.60
C LEU A 893 -9.56 -49.42 -10.49
N SER A 894 -8.37 -49.72 -11.00
CA SER A 894 -8.11 -50.91 -11.82
C SER A 894 -8.44 -52.21 -11.08
N VAL A 895 -8.23 -52.25 -9.76
CA VAL A 895 -8.55 -53.42 -8.91
C VAL A 895 -10.05 -53.67 -8.87
N LEU A 896 -10.87 -52.61 -8.82
CA LEU A 896 -12.32 -52.73 -8.87
C LEU A 896 -12.80 -53.27 -10.23
N THR A 897 -12.25 -52.76 -11.34
CA THR A 897 -12.62 -53.24 -12.68
C THR A 897 -12.19 -54.69 -12.93
N ASP A 898 -11.02 -55.08 -12.42
CA ASP A 898 -10.54 -56.46 -12.48
C ASP A 898 -11.45 -57.37 -11.65
N ALA A 899 -11.86 -56.92 -10.46
CA ALA A 899 -12.75 -57.67 -9.59
C ALA A 899 -14.15 -57.88 -10.17
N GLU A 900 -14.73 -56.85 -10.79
CA GLU A 900 -16.01 -56.96 -11.50
C GLU A 900 -15.94 -57.95 -12.66
N THR A 901 -14.86 -57.89 -13.44
CA THR A 901 -14.61 -58.81 -14.56
C THR A 901 -14.48 -60.25 -14.07
N ALA A 902 -13.64 -60.48 -13.05
CA ALA A 902 -13.44 -61.79 -12.46
C ALA A 902 -14.73 -62.36 -11.84
N TYR A 903 -15.54 -61.53 -11.16
CA TYR A 903 -16.82 -61.94 -10.61
C TYR A 903 -17.83 -62.32 -11.71
N ALA A 904 -17.90 -61.55 -12.80
CA ALA A 904 -18.77 -61.84 -13.95
C ALA A 904 -18.36 -63.15 -14.67
N GLU A 905 -17.07 -63.41 -14.81
CA GLU A 905 -16.56 -64.69 -15.36
C GLU A 905 -16.95 -65.88 -14.46
N LEU A 906 -16.79 -65.75 -13.13
CA LEU A 906 -17.21 -66.78 -12.19
C LEU A 906 -18.74 -67.00 -12.19
N ALA A 907 -19.54 -65.94 -12.40
CA ALA A 907 -20.99 -66.02 -12.52
C ALA A 907 -21.45 -66.82 -13.75
N GLN A 908 -20.75 -66.69 -14.88
CA GLN A 908 -21.00 -67.48 -16.09
C GLN A 908 -20.66 -68.97 -15.89
N ILE A 909 -19.61 -69.26 -15.11
CA ILE A 909 -19.23 -70.63 -14.74
C ILE A 909 -20.30 -71.26 -13.83
N ALA A 910 -20.88 -70.50 -12.91
CA ALA A 910 -21.89 -70.97 -11.95
C ALA A 910 -23.29 -71.21 -12.58
N THR A 911 -23.64 -70.52 -13.67
CA THR A 911 -24.96 -70.61 -14.35
C THR A 911 -25.04 -71.68 -15.45
N GLY A 912 -24.01 -72.49 -15.65
CA GLY A 912 -24.09 -73.71 -16.45
C GLY A 912 -24.09 -73.49 -17.97
N ILE A 913 -23.22 -72.63 -18.50
CA ILE A 913 -22.95 -72.60 -19.95
C ILE A 913 -21.96 -73.72 -20.31
N SER A 914 -22.42 -74.60 -21.19
CA SER A 914 -21.89 -75.92 -21.53
C SER A 914 -20.81 -75.94 -22.63
N THR A 915 -20.03 -74.87 -22.81
CA THR A 915 -18.97 -74.85 -23.84
C THR A 915 -17.68 -74.19 -23.38
N ILE A 916 -16.68 -75.00 -23.04
CA ILE A 916 -15.29 -74.57 -22.88
C ILE A 916 -14.63 -74.56 -24.26
N LYS A 917 -14.28 -73.38 -24.78
CA LYS A 917 -13.36 -73.24 -25.92
C LYS A 917 -11.94 -73.10 -25.37
N ALA A 918 -11.14 -74.16 -25.45
CA ALA A 918 -9.79 -74.18 -24.93
C ALA A 918 -8.90 -73.15 -25.65
N ILE A 919 -8.23 -72.28 -24.87
CA ILE A 919 -7.09 -71.48 -25.32
C ILE A 919 -5.83 -72.32 -25.02
N ALA A 920 -5.01 -72.58 -26.03
CA ALA A 920 -3.78 -73.34 -25.87
C ALA A 920 -2.84 -72.65 -24.85
N GLY A 921 -2.48 -73.36 -23.77
CA GLY A 921 -1.42 -72.93 -22.84
C GLY A 921 -1.84 -72.50 -21.43
N LYS A 922 -3.09 -72.64 -20.98
CA LYS A 922 -3.49 -72.38 -19.58
C LYS A 922 -4.09 -73.60 -18.86
N THR A 923 -3.90 -73.64 -17.54
CA THR A 923 -4.25 -74.73 -16.62
C THR A 923 -5.78 -74.85 -16.42
N VAL A 924 -6.34 -76.07 -16.41
CA VAL A 924 -7.78 -76.34 -16.26
C VAL A 924 -8.10 -76.80 -14.82
N TYR A 925 -9.25 -76.39 -14.27
CA TYR A 925 -9.72 -76.73 -12.93
C TYR A 925 -11.09 -77.44 -12.99
N ASP A 926 -11.41 -78.32 -12.03
CA ASP A 926 -12.72 -78.96 -11.92
C ASP A 926 -13.78 -78.05 -11.28
N MET A 927 -15.03 -78.54 -11.22
CA MET A 927 -16.18 -77.80 -10.69
C MET A 927 -16.09 -77.47 -9.19
N ASN A 928 -15.04 -77.97 -8.50
CA ASN A 928 -14.72 -77.65 -7.11
C ASN A 928 -13.41 -76.85 -6.99
N GLY A 929 -12.89 -76.30 -8.10
CA GLY A 929 -11.70 -75.45 -8.12
C GLY A 929 -10.38 -76.19 -7.99
N ARG A 930 -10.31 -77.52 -8.20
CA ARG A 930 -9.04 -78.27 -8.13
C ARG A 930 -8.37 -78.35 -9.49
N LYS A 931 -7.04 -78.16 -9.52
CA LYS A 931 -6.23 -78.23 -10.75
C LYS A 931 -6.30 -79.65 -11.35
N VAL A 932 -6.76 -79.76 -12.60
CA VAL A 932 -6.86 -81.03 -13.34
C VAL A 932 -5.90 -81.06 -14.51
N THR A 933 -5.08 -82.10 -14.58
CA THR A 933 -4.20 -82.37 -15.72
C THR A 933 -5.01 -83.01 -16.84
N VAL A 934 -5.18 -82.30 -17.96
CA VAL A 934 -5.88 -82.85 -19.15
C VAL A 934 -4.92 -83.78 -19.92
N PRO A 935 -5.29 -85.05 -20.19
CA PRO A 935 -4.44 -85.96 -20.96
C PRO A 935 -4.29 -85.49 -22.42
N SER A 936 -3.08 -85.57 -22.97
CA SER A 936 -2.72 -85.05 -24.30
C SER A 936 -3.14 -85.91 -25.50
N LYS A 937 -3.95 -86.97 -25.31
CA LYS A 937 -4.40 -87.87 -26.39
C LYS A 937 -5.92 -88.00 -26.43
N LYS A 938 -6.45 -88.05 -27.65
CA LYS A 938 -7.88 -88.31 -27.93
C LYS A 938 -8.27 -89.68 -27.41
N GLY A 939 -9.38 -89.77 -26.68
CA GLY A 939 -9.81 -91.02 -26.05
C GLY A 939 -11.03 -90.86 -25.14
N ILE A 940 -11.57 -91.99 -24.69
CA ILE A 940 -12.67 -92.02 -23.72
C ILE A 940 -12.07 -92.23 -22.34
N TYR A 941 -12.28 -91.25 -21.45
CA TYR A 941 -11.79 -91.27 -20.09
C TYR A 941 -12.96 -91.33 -19.10
N VAL A 942 -12.73 -91.93 -17.93
CA VAL A 942 -13.72 -91.96 -16.85
C VAL A 942 -13.32 -90.94 -15.81
N VAL A 943 -14.14 -89.93 -15.62
CA VAL A 943 -13.95 -88.89 -14.60
C VAL A 943 -15.19 -88.90 -13.71
N ASN A 944 -14.99 -89.10 -12.40
CA ASN A 944 -16.07 -89.25 -11.40
C ASN A 944 -17.17 -90.24 -11.81
N GLY A 945 -16.77 -91.40 -12.33
CA GLY A 945 -17.68 -92.51 -12.66
C GLY A 945 -18.46 -92.36 -13.97
N LYS A 946 -18.27 -91.28 -14.74
CA LYS A 946 -18.92 -91.07 -16.04
C LYS A 946 -17.88 -91.05 -17.17
N LYS A 947 -18.22 -91.69 -18.31
CA LYS A 947 -17.39 -91.70 -19.52
C LYS A 947 -17.49 -90.36 -20.25
N VAL A 948 -16.36 -89.70 -20.44
CA VAL A 948 -16.22 -88.46 -21.18
C VAL A 948 -15.34 -88.72 -22.40
N VAL A 949 -15.78 -88.27 -23.57
CA VAL A 949 -15.04 -88.41 -24.83
C VAL A 949 -14.24 -87.14 -25.08
N VAL A 950 -12.91 -87.24 -25.03
CA VAL A 950 -11.99 -86.16 -25.39
C VAL A 950 -11.66 -86.32 -26.88
N LYS A 951 -12.19 -85.42 -27.71
CA LYS A 951 -12.11 -85.46 -29.18
C LYS A 951 -10.94 -84.71 -29.76
#